data_AF-A0A1D2QLW5-F1
#
_entry.id   AF-A0A1D2QLW5-F1
#
_cell.length_a   1.000
_cell.length_b   1.000
_cell.length_c   1.000
_cell.angle_alpha   90.00
_cell.angle_beta   90.00
_cell.angle_gamma   90.00
#
_symmetry.space_group_name_H-M   'P 1'
#
loop_
_entity.id
_entity.type
_entity.pdbx_description
1 polymer ?
#
loop_
_entity_poly.entity_id
_entity_poly.type
_entity_poly.pdbx_seq_one_letter_code
_entity_poly.pdbx_strand_id
1 'polypeptide(L)'
;MTTADSLNNTHGDINSRGNLSTTSNQLNNHQGKMQALGDIQINTRGYEINNTDSGSDGGLLATGSITLNTGRVNNDAGYIGASDDINIHSSDTVSNQYSGTLLSLRNMTINGISLDNRDSQIQAAGDIDVNVGSGQVNNEGGLLRSNSALTVNAASISNHNTQTTDQGIEAQHVILNSNTIDNTSGQIIADDLTIRGQGTVTNNKGLLSASKTLDVGDTASHKTQAISNTEGKLVAGQQLKLNSFNLIGQGKVLSQGTMNVNLSGDYTHVNDVIANDDLIFALSGHLNNQALLMASGDLNIIAASLYNAANAELSGTNTNLTISGDFTNDGLIDGGNTSIDTHRLFNESTGRIYGDHISIEADELYNRQASGKSAVIAARQELDLGVGTLDNRDHSLILSLGDMSIRGAISGGQATGTASHITNASATIEAEGGLEIHADRLDNLNLDFQIGEQTSSQQVTAYSINGYGSTHYDESATAYRYQDEVSFARTPSGSSSSFFQYDFTRTTSQPVVIKSDPGKILSGQSTLLTVDMVNNSNSQIIAGGDLSHSGVINNSSSTGTRKVSESGTYTEFWRQSARGHDRQKSRGGSYSGPTNLQRELKLLAVKENYHFGRGDEDPFAGIDYTVVEVHTEQRRDRDGYYEVSIIGYAYAPGDMNGSAQTSTVSLQTSVYRANTRTTQGFDINELSIDKVTQNVSSTNSAELSHRTVKPNNNSGAFKPSNNGVTFKLDNNNGVFKPSNNGVAFKLEIIVEPLNLVTTVESLAHYLQQSVLLRHRNVIRATLPSSPRRMGVIVLSMIHPRLRSLKW
;
A
#
# COMPACT_ATOMS: atom_id res chain seq x y z
N MET A 1 -37.51 -66.17 -30.75
CA MET A 1 -38.98 -66.19 -30.76
C MET A 1 -39.46 -65.03 -31.62
N THR A 2 -40.33 -65.26 -32.59
CA THR A 2 -40.91 -64.19 -33.40
C THR A 2 -42.41 -64.21 -33.19
N THR A 3 -42.98 -63.13 -32.66
CA THR A 3 -44.43 -62.94 -32.51
C THR A 3 -44.85 -61.70 -33.31
N ALA A 4 -46.02 -61.73 -33.93
CA ALA A 4 -46.49 -60.60 -34.74
C ALA A 4 -47.03 -59.44 -33.90
N ASP A 5 -47.52 -59.73 -32.69
CA ASP A 5 -48.19 -58.78 -31.79
C ASP A 5 -47.37 -58.54 -30.51
N SER A 6 -47.90 -58.90 -29.33
CA SER A 6 -47.25 -58.68 -28.04
C SER A 6 -46.60 -59.96 -27.51
N LEU A 7 -45.37 -59.85 -26.99
CA LEU A 7 -44.77 -60.87 -26.13
C LEU A 7 -45.03 -60.49 -24.67
N ASN A 8 -45.88 -61.27 -23.99
CA ASN A 8 -46.23 -61.03 -22.59
C ASN A 8 -45.57 -62.08 -21.68
N ASN A 9 -44.66 -61.61 -20.83
CA ASN A 9 -43.95 -62.34 -19.78
C ASN A 9 -44.19 -61.70 -18.40
N THR A 10 -45.37 -61.11 -18.17
CA THR A 10 -45.72 -60.50 -16.88
C THR A 10 -45.71 -61.56 -15.77
N HIS A 11 -44.91 -61.37 -14.71
CA HIS A 11 -44.63 -62.37 -13.65
C HIS A 11 -44.06 -63.71 -14.16
N GLY A 12 -43.67 -63.79 -15.43
CA GLY A 12 -43.20 -65.00 -16.08
C GLY A 12 -41.70 -65.15 -16.02
N ASP A 13 -41.21 -66.30 -16.49
CA ASP A 13 -39.78 -66.61 -16.56
C ASP A 13 -39.43 -67.22 -17.92
N ILE A 14 -38.63 -66.50 -18.71
CA ILE A 14 -38.10 -66.93 -20.00
C ILE A 14 -36.59 -67.10 -19.85
N ASN A 15 -36.11 -68.35 -19.95
CA ASN A 15 -34.70 -68.68 -19.80
C ASN A 15 -34.10 -69.30 -21.08
N SER A 16 -32.89 -68.89 -21.44
CA SER A 16 -32.08 -69.52 -22.50
C SER A 16 -30.70 -69.93 -21.99
N ARG A 17 -30.27 -71.15 -22.35
CA ARG A 17 -28.89 -71.64 -22.09
C ARG A 17 -27.86 -71.11 -23.08
N GLY A 18 -28.30 -70.46 -24.15
CA GLY A 18 -27.46 -69.75 -25.10
C GLY A 18 -28.04 -68.35 -25.30
N ASN A 19 -28.12 -67.89 -26.54
CA ASN A 19 -28.71 -66.58 -26.83
C ASN A 19 -30.24 -66.61 -26.70
N LEU A 20 -30.83 -65.48 -26.33
CA LEU A 20 -32.27 -65.22 -26.37
C LEU A 20 -32.52 -64.10 -27.37
N SER A 21 -33.15 -64.43 -28.50
CA SER A 21 -33.55 -63.42 -29.50
C SER A 21 -35.07 -63.36 -29.61
N THR A 22 -35.64 -62.16 -29.52
CA THR A 22 -37.08 -61.92 -29.66
C THR A 22 -37.38 -60.81 -30.67
N THR A 23 -38.34 -61.05 -31.54
CA THR A 23 -38.93 -60.01 -32.40
C THR A 23 -40.44 -59.95 -32.14
N SER A 24 -40.94 -58.81 -31.68
CA SER A 24 -42.37 -58.56 -31.40
C SER A 24 -42.75 -57.13 -31.80
N ASN A 25 -44.02 -56.74 -31.65
CA ASN A 25 -44.39 -55.34 -31.54
C ASN A 25 -44.17 -54.95 -30.07
N GLN A 26 -45.10 -55.18 -29.16
CA GLN A 26 -44.87 -54.88 -27.74
C GLN A 26 -44.13 -56.01 -27.02
N LEU A 27 -43.35 -55.67 -25.99
CA LEU A 27 -42.81 -56.63 -25.03
C LEU A 27 -43.17 -56.18 -23.62
N ASN A 28 -43.90 -57.02 -22.89
CA ASN A 28 -44.23 -56.79 -21.49
C ASN A 28 -43.55 -57.85 -20.60
N ASN A 29 -42.58 -57.41 -19.81
CA ASN A 29 -41.83 -58.17 -18.82
C ASN A 29 -42.04 -57.58 -17.40
N HIS A 30 -43.16 -56.92 -17.15
CA HIS A 30 -43.51 -56.37 -15.83
C HIS A 30 -43.47 -57.46 -14.75
N GLN A 31 -42.70 -57.23 -13.68
CA GLN A 31 -42.43 -58.22 -12.62
C GLN A 31 -41.96 -59.59 -13.14
N GLY A 32 -41.52 -59.65 -14.40
CA GLY A 32 -41.09 -60.87 -15.09
C GLY A 32 -39.57 -60.98 -15.15
N LYS A 33 -39.10 -62.13 -15.61
CA LYS A 33 -37.68 -62.43 -15.80
C LYS A 33 -37.44 -62.97 -17.21
N MET A 34 -36.46 -62.37 -17.90
CA MET A 34 -35.91 -62.88 -19.15
C MET A 34 -34.39 -63.00 -19.01
N GLN A 35 -33.87 -64.22 -19.02
CA GLN A 35 -32.47 -64.51 -18.78
C GLN A 35 -31.82 -65.35 -19.88
N ALA A 36 -30.57 -65.03 -20.22
CA ALA A 36 -29.74 -65.78 -21.16
C ALA A 36 -28.33 -66.02 -20.62
N LEU A 37 -27.79 -67.22 -20.82
CA LEU A 37 -26.36 -67.52 -20.61
C LEU A 37 -25.47 -67.09 -21.79
N GLY A 38 -26.08 -66.55 -22.86
CA GLY A 38 -25.40 -65.83 -23.93
C GLY A 38 -25.99 -64.43 -24.04
N ASP A 39 -26.16 -63.96 -25.28
CA ASP A 39 -26.70 -62.62 -25.54
C ASP A 39 -28.23 -62.56 -25.45
N ILE A 40 -28.77 -61.41 -25.06
CA ILE A 40 -30.18 -61.05 -25.26
C ILE A 40 -30.27 -60.05 -26.42
N GLN A 41 -31.09 -60.36 -27.43
CA GLN A 41 -31.38 -59.47 -28.55
C GLN A 41 -32.89 -59.27 -28.68
N ILE A 42 -33.38 -58.08 -28.39
CA ILE A 42 -34.82 -57.75 -28.46
C ILE A 42 -35.04 -56.72 -29.57
N ASN A 43 -36.00 -57.01 -30.45
CA ASN A 43 -36.49 -56.08 -31.46
C ASN A 43 -38.01 -55.93 -31.35
N THR A 44 -38.49 -54.77 -30.93
CA THR A 44 -39.93 -54.46 -30.79
C THR A 44 -40.50 -53.71 -31.99
N ARG A 45 -39.76 -53.61 -33.11
CA ARG A 45 -40.18 -52.88 -34.33
C ARG A 45 -40.63 -51.44 -34.06
N GLY A 46 -40.05 -50.79 -33.07
CA GLY A 46 -40.38 -49.40 -32.69
C GLY A 46 -41.50 -49.27 -31.66
N TYR A 47 -41.96 -50.35 -31.03
CA TYR A 47 -42.90 -50.31 -29.90
C TYR A 47 -42.18 -50.46 -28.54
N GLU A 48 -42.91 -50.36 -27.43
CA GLU A 48 -42.35 -50.35 -26.08
C GLU A 48 -41.85 -51.72 -25.57
N ILE A 49 -40.73 -51.69 -24.84
CA ILE A 49 -40.34 -52.70 -23.85
C ILE A 49 -40.76 -52.19 -22.47
N ASN A 50 -41.68 -52.90 -21.80
CA ASN A 50 -42.02 -52.68 -20.40
C ASN A 50 -41.28 -53.72 -19.55
N ASN A 51 -40.35 -53.29 -18.70
CA ASN A 51 -39.51 -54.12 -17.81
C ASN A 51 -39.63 -53.68 -16.34
N THR A 52 -40.77 -53.13 -15.94
CA THR A 52 -40.90 -52.49 -14.62
C THR A 52 -41.04 -53.49 -13.46
N ASP A 53 -40.75 -53.02 -12.24
CA ASP A 53 -41.01 -53.71 -10.97
C ASP A 53 -40.37 -55.10 -10.87
N SER A 54 -39.26 -55.32 -11.56
CA SER A 54 -38.63 -56.64 -11.65
C SER A 54 -37.69 -56.97 -10.47
N GLY A 55 -37.38 -55.98 -9.62
CA GLY A 55 -36.40 -56.14 -8.55
C GLY A 55 -35.00 -56.46 -9.10
N SER A 56 -34.06 -56.87 -8.25
CA SER A 56 -32.66 -57.15 -8.65
C SER A 56 -32.44 -58.52 -9.30
N ASP A 57 -33.38 -59.46 -9.12
CA ASP A 57 -33.25 -60.85 -9.58
C ASP A 57 -34.17 -61.19 -10.77
N GLY A 58 -35.02 -60.23 -11.16
CA GLY A 58 -35.87 -60.28 -12.35
C GLY A 58 -35.37 -59.35 -13.46
N GLY A 59 -36.23 -59.10 -14.44
CA GLY A 59 -35.96 -58.15 -15.51
C GLY A 59 -35.22 -58.79 -16.67
N LEU A 60 -34.25 -58.09 -17.25
CA LEU A 60 -33.43 -58.58 -18.36
C LEU A 60 -32.02 -58.92 -17.85
N LEU A 61 -31.61 -60.19 -17.92
CA LEU A 61 -30.29 -60.61 -17.44
C LEU A 61 -29.53 -61.42 -18.49
N ALA A 62 -28.35 -60.94 -18.92
CA ALA A 62 -27.47 -61.66 -19.82
C ALA A 62 -26.09 -61.88 -19.19
N THR A 63 -25.53 -63.09 -19.35
CA THR A 63 -24.08 -63.27 -19.11
C THR A 63 -23.24 -62.90 -20.34
N GLY A 64 -23.86 -62.71 -21.50
CA GLY A 64 -23.29 -61.99 -22.65
C GLY A 64 -23.79 -60.55 -22.71
N SER A 65 -23.98 -60.04 -23.92
CA SER A 65 -24.45 -58.67 -24.15
C SER A 65 -25.97 -58.57 -24.22
N ILE A 66 -26.52 -57.39 -23.93
CA ILE A 66 -27.93 -57.06 -24.18
C ILE A 66 -28.02 -56.02 -25.29
N THR A 67 -28.77 -56.32 -26.35
CA THR A 67 -29.08 -55.37 -27.43
C THR A 67 -30.58 -55.17 -27.57
N LEU A 68 -31.05 -53.94 -27.39
CA LEU A 68 -32.46 -53.55 -27.51
C LEU A 68 -32.63 -52.64 -28.73
N ASN A 69 -33.47 -53.03 -29.70
CA ASN A 69 -33.88 -52.21 -30.84
C ASN A 69 -35.37 -51.95 -30.72
N THR A 70 -35.76 -50.76 -30.25
CA THR A 70 -37.09 -50.54 -29.69
C THR A 70 -37.64 -49.14 -29.88
N GLY A 71 -38.92 -48.97 -29.58
CA GLY A 71 -39.61 -47.69 -29.44
C GLY A 71 -39.18 -46.98 -28.17
N ARG A 72 -39.90 -47.25 -27.08
CA ARG A 72 -39.58 -46.81 -25.71
C ARG A 72 -38.97 -47.97 -24.92
N VAL A 73 -38.06 -47.66 -24.00
CA VAL A 73 -37.66 -48.60 -22.93
C VAL A 73 -38.21 -48.07 -21.62
N ASN A 74 -38.96 -48.91 -20.91
CA ASN A 74 -39.44 -48.61 -19.57
C ASN A 74 -38.84 -49.62 -18.59
N ASN A 75 -37.84 -49.19 -17.84
CA ASN A 75 -37.15 -49.94 -16.79
C ASN A 75 -37.40 -49.34 -15.40
N ASP A 76 -38.53 -48.67 -15.21
CA ASP A 76 -38.88 -48.06 -13.93
C ASP A 76 -39.03 -49.13 -12.83
N ALA A 77 -38.35 -48.97 -11.70
CA ALA A 77 -38.22 -49.99 -10.65
C ALA A 77 -37.78 -51.38 -11.18
N GLY A 78 -37.12 -51.41 -12.34
CA GLY A 78 -36.73 -52.62 -13.05
C GLY A 78 -35.21 -52.81 -13.12
N TYR A 79 -34.80 -53.98 -13.61
CA TYR A 79 -33.39 -54.34 -13.76
C TYR A 79 -33.06 -54.80 -15.18
N ILE A 80 -32.01 -54.21 -15.75
CA ILE A 80 -31.36 -54.67 -17.00
C ILE A 80 -29.87 -54.81 -16.71
N GLY A 81 -29.37 -56.05 -16.72
CA GLY A 81 -27.99 -56.37 -16.36
C GLY A 81 -27.29 -57.25 -17.38
N ALA A 82 -26.09 -56.86 -17.81
CA ALA A 82 -25.24 -57.64 -18.71
C ALA A 82 -23.83 -57.83 -18.11
N SER A 83 -23.26 -59.02 -18.26
CA SER A 83 -21.83 -59.24 -17.95
C SER A 83 -20.91 -58.73 -19.06
N ASP A 84 -21.42 -58.55 -20.27
CA ASP A 84 -20.75 -57.81 -21.34
C ASP A 84 -21.48 -56.47 -21.59
N ASP A 85 -21.64 -56.07 -22.85
CA ASP A 85 -22.12 -54.72 -23.21
C ASP A 85 -23.66 -54.60 -23.12
N ILE A 86 -24.15 -53.39 -22.82
CA ILE A 86 -25.55 -53.03 -23.00
C ILE A 86 -25.67 -52.01 -24.13
N ASN A 87 -26.44 -52.34 -25.17
CA ASN A 87 -26.66 -51.50 -26.34
C ASN A 87 -28.16 -51.22 -26.52
N ILE A 88 -28.61 -50.02 -26.16
CA ILE A 88 -30.00 -49.58 -26.29
C ILE A 88 -30.13 -48.65 -27.48
N HIS A 89 -30.93 -49.06 -28.46
CA HIS A 89 -31.34 -48.26 -29.61
C HIS A 89 -32.85 -48.03 -29.51
N SER A 90 -33.21 -46.93 -28.86
CA SER A 90 -34.58 -46.49 -28.62
C SER A 90 -34.94 -45.39 -29.62
N SER A 91 -36.10 -45.48 -30.27
CA SER A 91 -36.63 -44.37 -31.08
C SER A 91 -37.44 -43.36 -30.27
N ASP A 92 -37.52 -43.55 -28.95
CA ASP A 92 -38.19 -42.70 -27.97
C ASP A 92 -37.35 -42.66 -26.66
N THR A 93 -37.98 -42.35 -25.55
CA THR A 93 -37.43 -42.22 -24.20
C THR A 93 -36.92 -43.57 -23.67
N VAL A 94 -35.76 -43.54 -23.04
CA VAL A 94 -35.29 -44.60 -22.13
C VAL A 94 -35.59 -44.16 -20.70
N SER A 95 -36.54 -44.81 -20.05
CA SER A 95 -36.97 -44.56 -18.67
C SER A 95 -36.35 -45.59 -17.75
N ASN A 96 -35.67 -45.13 -16.71
CA ASN A 96 -35.03 -45.91 -15.66
C ASN A 96 -35.29 -45.16 -14.35
N GLN A 97 -36.54 -45.03 -13.93
CA GLN A 97 -36.94 -44.26 -12.74
C GLN A 97 -37.23 -45.15 -11.53
N TYR A 98 -37.45 -44.53 -10.37
CA TYR A 98 -37.97 -45.19 -9.16
C TYR A 98 -37.14 -46.41 -8.73
N SER A 99 -35.83 -46.23 -8.54
CA SER A 99 -34.88 -47.32 -8.25
C SER A 99 -34.67 -48.32 -9.41
N GLY A 100 -34.88 -47.85 -10.65
CA GLY A 100 -34.47 -48.60 -11.83
C GLY A 100 -32.95 -48.77 -11.89
N THR A 101 -32.49 -49.90 -12.43
CA THR A 101 -31.06 -50.21 -12.58
C THR A 101 -30.73 -50.66 -14.00
N LEU A 102 -29.77 -49.99 -14.63
CA LEU A 102 -29.03 -50.48 -15.80
C LEU A 102 -27.58 -50.76 -15.38
N LEU A 103 -27.12 -52.00 -15.54
CA LEU A 103 -25.77 -52.41 -15.12
C LEU A 103 -25.05 -53.19 -16.22
N SER A 104 -23.93 -52.66 -16.70
CA SER A 104 -23.00 -53.38 -17.59
C SER A 104 -21.66 -53.62 -16.91
N LEU A 105 -21.11 -54.84 -17.01
CA LEU A 105 -19.72 -55.09 -16.57
C LEU A 105 -18.69 -54.81 -17.68
N ARG A 106 -19.13 -54.27 -18.82
CA ARG A 106 -18.33 -53.73 -19.92
C ARG A 106 -18.87 -52.35 -20.31
N ASN A 107 -19.13 -52.10 -21.59
CA ASN A 107 -19.55 -50.78 -22.07
C ASN A 107 -21.07 -50.68 -22.16
N MET A 108 -21.58 -49.45 -22.09
CA MET A 108 -22.99 -49.15 -22.28
C MET A 108 -23.18 -48.06 -23.34
N THR A 109 -24.00 -48.32 -24.33
CA THR A 109 -24.46 -47.32 -25.30
C THR A 109 -25.97 -47.14 -25.17
N ILE A 110 -26.41 -45.89 -25.01
CA ILE A 110 -27.83 -45.51 -24.97
C ILE A 110 -28.09 -44.47 -26.06
N ASN A 111 -28.76 -44.90 -27.12
CA ASN A 111 -29.29 -44.02 -28.17
C ASN A 111 -30.80 -43.87 -27.98
N GLY A 112 -31.30 -42.64 -27.92
CA GLY A 112 -32.70 -42.35 -27.63
C GLY A 112 -33.13 -40.95 -28.05
N ILE A 113 -34.38 -40.59 -27.76
CA ILE A 113 -34.82 -39.18 -27.80
C ILE A 113 -34.57 -38.49 -26.44
N SER A 114 -34.64 -39.23 -25.34
CA SER A 114 -34.37 -38.73 -23.99
C SER A 114 -34.00 -39.88 -23.06
N LEU A 115 -33.37 -39.54 -21.94
CA LEU A 115 -33.03 -40.46 -20.87
C LEU A 115 -33.56 -39.91 -19.54
N ASP A 116 -34.40 -40.68 -18.85
CA ASP A 116 -34.87 -40.37 -17.50
C ASP A 116 -34.30 -41.40 -16.53
N ASN A 117 -33.36 -40.96 -15.69
CA ASN A 117 -32.66 -41.75 -14.68
C ASN A 117 -32.92 -41.22 -13.26
N ARG A 118 -34.11 -40.64 -13.02
CA ARG A 118 -34.42 -40.06 -11.72
C ARG A 118 -34.50 -41.10 -10.61
N ASP A 119 -33.92 -40.76 -9.45
CA ASP A 119 -33.91 -41.60 -8.24
C ASP A 119 -33.45 -43.06 -8.53
N SER A 120 -32.51 -43.23 -9.46
CA SER A 120 -32.16 -44.52 -10.08
C SER A 120 -30.70 -44.59 -10.50
N GLN A 121 -30.26 -45.76 -10.98
CA GLN A 121 -28.85 -46.03 -11.25
C GLN A 121 -28.59 -46.54 -12.67
N ILE A 122 -27.60 -45.95 -13.32
CA ILE A 122 -27.00 -46.42 -14.57
C ILE A 122 -25.49 -46.53 -14.34
N GLN A 123 -24.96 -47.75 -14.46
CA GLN A 123 -23.57 -48.04 -14.13
C GLN A 123 -22.90 -48.94 -15.17
N ALA A 124 -21.65 -48.64 -15.50
CA ALA A 124 -20.81 -49.48 -16.36
C ALA A 124 -19.37 -49.59 -15.83
N ALA A 125 -18.77 -50.78 -15.95
CA ALA A 125 -17.36 -50.96 -15.62
C ALA A 125 -16.40 -50.52 -16.74
N GLY A 126 -16.90 -50.40 -17.98
CA GLY A 126 -16.25 -49.76 -19.12
C GLY A 126 -16.85 -48.39 -19.39
N ASP A 127 -16.94 -48.02 -20.66
CA ASP A 127 -17.41 -46.70 -21.07
C ASP A 127 -18.95 -46.61 -21.08
N ILE A 128 -19.48 -45.40 -20.90
CA ILE A 128 -20.90 -45.08 -21.13
C ILE A 128 -21.01 -43.98 -22.18
N ASP A 129 -21.73 -44.26 -23.26
CA ASP A 129 -22.08 -43.28 -24.29
C ASP A 129 -23.60 -43.06 -24.35
N VAL A 130 -24.05 -41.88 -23.95
CA VAL A 130 -25.46 -41.45 -24.02
C VAL A 130 -25.64 -40.45 -25.15
N ASN A 131 -26.42 -40.81 -26.17
CA ASN A 131 -26.73 -39.96 -27.32
C ASN A 131 -28.24 -39.74 -27.44
N VAL A 132 -28.70 -38.59 -26.95
CA VAL A 132 -30.11 -38.16 -27.06
C VAL A 132 -30.30 -36.91 -27.92
N GLY A 133 -29.23 -36.43 -28.55
CA GLY A 133 -29.27 -35.37 -29.56
C GLY A 133 -29.94 -34.10 -29.05
N SER A 134 -31.09 -33.74 -29.64
CA SER A 134 -31.86 -32.55 -29.27
C SER A 134 -32.72 -32.73 -28.01
N GLY A 135 -32.73 -33.90 -27.39
CA GLY A 135 -33.49 -34.16 -26.18
C GLY A 135 -32.70 -33.98 -24.89
N GLN A 136 -33.15 -34.67 -23.85
CA GLN A 136 -32.84 -34.34 -22.45
C GLN A 136 -32.32 -35.57 -21.71
N VAL A 137 -31.34 -35.37 -20.83
CA VAL A 137 -30.96 -36.34 -19.80
C VAL A 137 -31.39 -35.81 -18.43
N ASN A 138 -32.20 -36.57 -17.71
CA ASN A 138 -32.59 -36.25 -16.35
C ASN A 138 -31.98 -37.25 -15.36
N ASN A 139 -31.03 -36.80 -14.55
CA ASN A 139 -30.34 -37.55 -13.51
C ASN A 139 -30.63 -36.94 -12.12
N GLU A 140 -31.75 -36.26 -11.93
CA GLU A 140 -32.15 -35.74 -10.62
C GLU A 140 -32.27 -36.88 -9.59
N GLY A 141 -31.56 -36.76 -8.47
CA GLY A 141 -31.49 -37.81 -7.44
C GLY A 141 -30.92 -39.15 -7.92
N GLY A 142 -30.43 -39.23 -9.17
CA GLY A 142 -29.94 -40.45 -9.81
C GLY A 142 -28.42 -40.54 -9.84
N LEU A 143 -27.92 -41.68 -10.31
CA LEU A 143 -26.51 -41.95 -10.55
C LEU A 143 -26.28 -42.35 -12.01
N LEU A 144 -25.35 -41.66 -12.65
CA LEU A 144 -24.77 -42.04 -13.93
C LEU A 144 -23.26 -42.23 -13.73
N ARG A 145 -22.82 -43.48 -13.63
CA ARG A 145 -21.43 -43.82 -13.25
C ARG A 145 -20.75 -44.73 -14.27
N SER A 146 -19.58 -44.31 -14.73
CA SER A 146 -18.66 -45.13 -15.51
C SER A 146 -17.36 -45.35 -14.73
N ASN A 147 -16.75 -46.52 -14.82
CA ASN A 147 -15.40 -46.69 -14.26
C ASN A 147 -14.30 -46.20 -15.22
N SER A 148 -14.64 -45.81 -16.46
CA SER A 148 -13.72 -45.34 -17.51
C SER A 148 -14.18 -43.98 -18.05
N ALA A 149 -14.73 -43.91 -19.27
CA ALA A 149 -15.26 -42.69 -19.85
C ALA A 149 -16.79 -42.63 -19.77
N LEU A 150 -17.33 -41.44 -19.59
CA LEU A 150 -18.76 -41.13 -19.69
C LEU A 150 -18.94 -39.93 -20.63
N THR A 151 -19.56 -40.18 -21.78
CA THR A 151 -19.91 -39.14 -22.75
C THR A 151 -21.42 -38.97 -22.80
N VAL A 152 -21.89 -37.73 -22.66
CA VAL A 152 -23.31 -37.38 -22.78
C VAL A 152 -23.48 -36.31 -23.85
N ASN A 153 -24.23 -36.65 -24.91
CA ASN A 153 -24.63 -35.76 -25.98
C ASN A 153 -26.14 -35.47 -25.89
N ALA A 154 -26.50 -34.29 -25.38
CA ALA A 154 -27.89 -33.91 -25.11
C ALA A 154 -28.11 -32.40 -25.23
N ALA A 155 -29.32 -31.95 -25.58
CA ALA A 155 -29.65 -30.52 -25.55
C ALA A 155 -29.63 -29.96 -24.12
N SER A 156 -30.05 -30.76 -23.13
CA SER A 156 -29.86 -30.43 -21.71
C SER A 156 -29.59 -31.65 -20.84
N ILE A 157 -28.95 -31.38 -19.71
CA ILE A 157 -28.64 -32.34 -18.65
C ILE A 157 -29.09 -31.75 -17.32
N SER A 158 -29.98 -32.45 -16.62
CA SER A 158 -30.36 -32.17 -15.24
C SER A 158 -29.65 -33.16 -14.32
N ASN A 159 -28.90 -32.66 -13.34
CA ASN A 159 -28.13 -33.41 -12.34
C ASN A 159 -28.30 -32.80 -10.94
N HIS A 160 -29.43 -32.15 -10.69
CA HIS A 160 -29.68 -31.47 -9.43
C HIS A 160 -30.04 -32.46 -8.30
N ASN A 161 -29.84 -32.06 -7.04
CA ASN A 161 -30.11 -32.88 -5.85
C ASN A 161 -29.37 -34.23 -5.79
N THR A 162 -28.10 -34.28 -6.22
CA THR A 162 -27.31 -35.52 -6.33
C THR A 162 -26.13 -35.62 -5.36
N GLN A 163 -26.07 -34.79 -4.32
CA GLN A 163 -24.95 -34.76 -3.36
C GLN A 163 -25.04 -35.81 -2.23
N THR A 164 -25.70 -36.94 -2.46
CA THR A 164 -25.72 -38.06 -1.51
C THR A 164 -24.96 -39.27 -2.04
N THR A 165 -24.90 -40.35 -1.25
CA THR A 165 -24.14 -41.56 -1.65
C THR A 165 -24.78 -42.21 -2.86
N ASP A 166 -23.96 -42.64 -3.82
CA ASP A 166 -24.41 -43.26 -5.06
C ASP A 166 -25.41 -42.40 -5.84
N GLN A 167 -25.09 -41.12 -5.97
CA GLN A 167 -25.79 -40.15 -6.82
C GLN A 167 -24.79 -39.23 -7.52
N GLY A 168 -25.19 -38.66 -8.65
CA GLY A 168 -24.42 -37.70 -9.43
C GLY A 168 -23.96 -38.25 -10.78
N ILE A 169 -23.04 -37.54 -11.40
CA ILE A 169 -22.36 -37.94 -12.63
C ILE A 169 -20.90 -38.20 -12.29
N GLU A 170 -20.44 -39.43 -12.48
CA GLU A 170 -19.12 -39.88 -12.00
C GLU A 170 -18.40 -40.74 -13.05
N ALA A 171 -17.15 -40.39 -13.40
CA ALA A 171 -16.28 -41.26 -14.21
C ALA A 171 -14.79 -40.92 -14.05
N GLN A 172 -13.87 -41.66 -14.67
CA GLN A 172 -12.49 -41.15 -14.81
C GLN A 172 -12.49 -39.95 -15.77
N HIS A 173 -13.16 -40.08 -16.90
CA HIS A 173 -13.29 -39.02 -17.90
C HIS A 173 -14.76 -38.72 -18.16
N VAL A 174 -15.20 -37.50 -17.88
CA VAL A 174 -16.57 -37.05 -18.15
C VAL A 174 -16.56 -35.99 -19.24
N ILE A 175 -17.33 -36.22 -20.31
CA ILE A 175 -17.55 -35.26 -21.39
C ILE A 175 -19.04 -34.98 -21.50
N LEU A 176 -19.45 -33.75 -21.20
CA LEU A 176 -20.83 -33.29 -21.33
C LEU A 176 -20.93 -32.30 -22.47
N ASN A 177 -21.50 -32.75 -23.59
CA ASN A 177 -21.81 -31.91 -24.74
C ASN A 177 -23.27 -31.48 -24.64
N SER A 178 -23.51 -30.32 -24.02
CA SER A 178 -24.86 -29.84 -23.77
C SER A 178 -24.97 -28.33 -23.67
N ASN A 179 -26.03 -27.77 -24.24
CA ASN A 179 -26.29 -26.33 -24.18
C ASN A 179 -26.80 -25.89 -22.81
N THR A 180 -27.38 -26.76 -22.02
CA THR A 180 -27.90 -26.42 -20.69
C THR A 180 -27.58 -27.52 -19.71
N ILE A 181 -26.84 -27.20 -18.66
CA ILE A 181 -26.52 -28.12 -17.58
C ILE A 181 -27.01 -27.52 -16.27
N ASP A 182 -27.85 -28.26 -15.56
CA ASP A 182 -28.28 -27.92 -14.21
C ASP A 182 -27.67 -28.91 -13.20
N ASN A 183 -26.66 -28.44 -12.47
CA ASN A 183 -26.00 -29.13 -11.37
C ASN A 183 -26.33 -28.46 -10.02
N THR A 184 -27.52 -27.87 -9.88
CA THR A 184 -27.93 -27.21 -8.64
C THR A 184 -28.03 -28.20 -7.48
N SER A 185 -27.30 -27.96 -6.38
CA SER A 185 -27.17 -28.94 -5.28
C SER A 185 -26.78 -30.35 -5.76
N GLY A 186 -26.10 -30.42 -6.90
CA GLY A 186 -25.64 -31.66 -7.53
C GLY A 186 -24.14 -31.85 -7.43
N GLN A 187 -23.67 -33.01 -7.89
CA GLN A 187 -22.24 -33.28 -8.04
C GLN A 187 -21.90 -33.93 -9.39
N ILE A 188 -20.84 -33.42 -10.01
CA ILE A 188 -20.18 -34.00 -11.18
C ILE A 188 -18.71 -34.16 -10.81
N ILE A 189 -18.22 -35.40 -10.78
CA ILE A 189 -16.89 -35.75 -10.30
C ILE A 189 -16.16 -36.56 -11.37
N ALA A 190 -14.93 -36.15 -11.69
CA ALA A 190 -14.07 -36.90 -12.60
C ALA A 190 -12.58 -36.80 -12.27
N ASP A 191 -11.72 -37.54 -12.97
CA ASP A 191 -10.32 -37.13 -13.12
C ASP A 191 -10.23 -35.96 -14.09
N ASP A 192 -10.82 -36.11 -15.27
CA ASP A 192 -10.94 -35.05 -16.26
C ASP A 192 -12.42 -34.78 -16.57
N LEU A 193 -12.87 -33.56 -16.29
CA LEU A 193 -14.24 -33.11 -16.52
C LEU A 193 -14.23 -32.05 -17.63
N THR A 194 -14.85 -32.37 -18.76
CA THR A 194 -15.02 -31.46 -19.89
C THR A 194 -16.51 -31.15 -20.10
N ILE A 195 -16.85 -29.86 -20.13
CA ILE A 195 -18.19 -29.36 -20.41
C ILE A 195 -18.13 -28.46 -21.63
N ARG A 196 -18.94 -28.75 -22.65
CA ARG A 196 -18.98 -27.99 -23.91
C ARG A 196 -20.42 -27.65 -24.29
N GLY A 197 -20.69 -26.37 -24.52
CA GLY A 197 -22.01 -25.89 -24.95
C GLY A 197 -22.13 -24.37 -24.94
N GLN A 198 -23.24 -23.83 -25.44
CA GLN A 198 -23.37 -22.40 -25.71
C GLN A 198 -24.31 -21.65 -24.76
N GLY A 199 -25.13 -22.37 -23.99
CA GLY A 199 -26.17 -21.81 -23.13
C GLY A 199 -25.73 -21.62 -21.68
N THR A 200 -26.25 -22.42 -20.75
CA THR A 200 -26.02 -22.19 -19.32
C THR A 200 -25.42 -23.40 -18.63
N VAL A 201 -24.52 -23.15 -17.67
CA VAL A 201 -24.03 -24.14 -16.71
C VAL A 201 -24.36 -23.63 -15.32
N THR A 202 -25.38 -24.22 -14.70
CA THR A 202 -25.83 -23.85 -13.35
C THR A 202 -25.21 -24.80 -12.35
N ASN A 203 -24.32 -24.30 -11.51
CA ASN A 203 -23.64 -25.01 -10.42
C ASN A 203 -23.98 -24.41 -9.05
N ASN A 204 -25.18 -23.87 -8.89
CA ASN A 204 -25.59 -23.21 -7.64
C ASN A 204 -25.67 -24.23 -6.50
N LYS A 205 -24.94 -24.01 -5.41
CA LYS A 205 -24.74 -25.00 -4.31
C LYS A 205 -24.21 -26.36 -4.79
N GLY A 206 -23.74 -26.43 -6.04
CA GLY A 206 -23.27 -27.63 -6.70
C GLY A 206 -21.76 -27.82 -6.56
N LEU A 207 -21.29 -28.99 -6.99
CA LEU A 207 -19.88 -29.33 -7.10
C LEU A 207 -19.57 -29.77 -8.53
N LEU A 208 -18.67 -29.04 -9.21
CA LEU A 208 -17.94 -29.53 -10.38
C LEU A 208 -16.51 -29.78 -9.91
N SER A 209 -16.09 -31.04 -9.89
CA SER A 209 -14.78 -31.43 -9.35
C SER A 209 -14.03 -32.35 -10.30
N ALA A 210 -12.79 -31.98 -10.60
CA ALA A 210 -11.86 -32.80 -11.36
C ALA A 210 -10.58 -33.08 -10.55
N SER A 211 -10.13 -34.33 -10.46
CA SER A 211 -8.86 -34.67 -9.79
C SER A 211 -7.64 -34.21 -10.60
N LYS A 212 -7.80 -33.99 -11.91
CA LYS A 212 -6.82 -33.44 -12.84
C LYS A 212 -7.35 -32.15 -13.45
N THR A 213 -8.13 -32.24 -14.53
CA THR A 213 -8.53 -31.07 -15.34
C THR A 213 -10.02 -30.82 -15.28
N LEU A 214 -10.42 -29.61 -14.89
CA LEU A 214 -11.77 -29.09 -15.12
C LEU A 214 -11.73 -28.13 -16.29
N ASP A 215 -12.39 -28.45 -17.39
CA ASP A 215 -12.45 -27.63 -18.61
C ASP A 215 -13.91 -27.32 -18.99
N VAL A 216 -14.34 -26.08 -18.77
CA VAL A 216 -15.66 -25.59 -19.15
C VAL A 216 -15.49 -24.58 -20.28
N GLY A 217 -16.01 -24.92 -21.46
CA GLY A 217 -15.77 -24.14 -22.67
C GLY A 217 -17.03 -23.90 -23.49
N ASP A 218 -17.15 -22.68 -23.98
CA ASP A 218 -18.07 -22.32 -25.03
C ASP A 218 -17.60 -22.87 -26.39
N THR A 219 -18.54 -23.31 -27.21
CA THR A 219 -18.28 -23.81 -28.57
C THR A 219 -18.65 -22.79 -29.65
N ALA A 220 -19.28 -21.67 -29.30
CA ALA A 220 -19.61 -20.59 -30.22
C ALA A 220 -18.37 -19.79 -30.62
N SER A 221 -18.41 -19.17 -31.82
CA SER A 221 -17.35 -18.27 -32.29
C SER A 221 -17.28 -16.96 -31.51
N HIS A 222 -18.40 -16.54 -30.95
CA HIS A 222 -18.51 -15.46 -29.96
C HIS A 222 -19.13 -16.07 -28.71
N LYS A 223 -18.48 -15.87 -27.56
CA LYS A 223 -18.91 -16.54 -26.33
C LYS A 223 -20.29 -16.05 -25.91
N THR A 224 -21.20 -16.98 -25.63
CA THR A 224 -22.55 -16.79 -25.09
C THR A 224 -22.81 -17.59 -23.82
N GLN A 225 -21.95 -18.56 -23.50
CA GLN A 225 -22.14 -19.48 -22.37
C GLN A 225 -22.04 -18.74 -21.04
N ALA A 226 -23.08 -18.88 -20.22
CA ALA A 226 -23.14 -18.30 -18.88
C ALA A 226 -23.00 -19.37 -17.80
N ILE A 227 -22.06 -19.17 -16.87
CA ILE A 227 -21.85 -20.07 -15.73
C ILE A 227 -22.41 -19.42 -14.48
N SER A 228 -23.35 -20.07 -13.80
CA SER A 228 -23.86 -19.64 -12.49
C SER A 228 -23.27 -20.51 -11.39
N ASN A 229 -22.56 -19.94 -10.42
CA ASN A 229 -21.84 -20.68 -9.38
C ASN A 229 -22.17 -20.17 -7.96
N THR A 230 -23.38 -19.70 -7.70
CA THR A 230 -23.79 -19.16 -6.39
C THR A 230 -23.68 -20.22 -5.30
N GLU A 231 -22.87 -19.99 -4.26
CA GLU A 231 -22.56 -20.97 -3.20
C GLU A 231 -22.01 -22.32 -3.73
N GLY A 232 -21.65 -22.38 -5.01
CA GLY A 232 -21.11 -23.55 -5.68
C GLY A 232 -19.59 -23.63 -5.59
N LYS A 233 -19.04 -24.76 -6.02
CA LYS A 233 -17.60 -25.00 -6.10
C LYS A 233 -17.21 -25.52 -7.48
N LEU A 234 -16.21 -24.87 -8.06
CA LEU A 234 -15.45 -25.36 -9.20
C LEU A 234 -14.06 -25.75 -8.69
N VAL A 235 -13.68 -27.01 -8.80
CA VAL A 235 -12.44 -27.55 -8.20
C VAL A 235 -11.66 -28.37 -9.23
N ALA A 236 -10.36 -28.10 -9.34
CA ALA A 236 -9.42 -28.92 -10.11
C ALA A 236 -8.18 -29.31 -9.29
N GLY A 237 -7.66 -30.51 -9.50
CA GLY A 237 -6.43 -30.98 -8.85
C GLY A 237 -5.13 -30.65 -9.59
N GLN A 238 -5.19 -30.30 -10.87
CA GLN A 238 -4.01 -29.89 -11.67
C GLN A 238 -4.26 -28.63 -12.49
N GLN A 239 -5.42 -28.53 -13.15
CA GLN A 239 -5.72 -27.40 -14.01
C GLN A 239 -7.21 -27.09 -14.08
N LEU A 240 -7.56 -25.82 -13.88
CA LEU A 240 -8.91 -25.31 -14.11
C LEU A 240 -8.91 -24.38 -15.32
N LYS A 241 -9.78 -24.65 -16.30
CA LYS A 241 -10.00 -23.83 -17.50
C LYS A 241 -11.45 -23.41 -17.59
N LEU A 242 -11.68 -22.10 -17.70
CA LEU A 242 -12.98 -21.53 -18.03
C LEU A 242 -12.83 -20.67 -19.28
N ASN A 243 -13.64 -20.95 -20.29
CA ASN A 243 -13.65 -20.19 -21.54
C ASN A 243 -15.11 -19.91 -21.94
N SER A 244 -15.70 -18.88 -21.35
CA SER A 244 -17.16 -18.63 -21.41
C SER A 244 -17.46 -17.13 -21.54
N PHE A 245 -18.72 -16.76 -21.75
CA PHE A 245 -19.10 -15.34 -21.78
C PHE A 245 -18.93 -14.72 -20.39
N ASN A 246 -19.57 -15.28 -19.38
CA ASN A 246 -19.46 -14.81 -18.00
C ASN A 246 -19.47 -15.95 -16.99
N LEU A 247 -18.96 -15.63 -15.80
CA LEU A 247 -19.11 -16.40 -14.58
C LEU A 247 -19.86 -15.50 -13.59
N ILE A 248 -21.00 -15.95 -13.08
CA ILE A 248 -21.81 -15.19 -12.13
C ILE A 248 -22.03 -15.99 -10.86
N GLY A 249 -22.33 -15.28 -9.77
CA GLY A 249 -22.64 -15.89 -8.49
C GLY A 249 -21.44 -16.06 -7.59
N GLN A 250 -21.73 -16.14 -6.30
CA GLN A 250 -20.78 -16.02 -5.22
C GLN A 250 -20.22 -17.38 -4.77
N GLY A 251 -19.59 -18.11 -5.68
CA GLY A 251 -18.98 -19.42 -5.38
C GLY A 251 -17.47 -19.39 -5.28
N LYS A 252 -16.88 -20.55 -4.95
CA LYS A 252 -15.43 -20.75 -4.97
C LYS A 252 -14.97 -21.29 -6.32
N VAL A 253 -13.79 -20.85 -6.75
CA VAL A 253 -13.09 -21.36 -7.93
C VAL A 253 -11.67 -21.72 -7.50
N LEU A 254 -11.34 -23.01 -7.48
CA LEU A 254 -10.14 -23.51 -6.83
C LEU A 254 -9.36 -24.45 -7.76
N SER A 255 -8.05 -24.27 -7.83
CA SER A 255 -7.14 -25.20 -8.50
C SER A 255 -5.96 -25.52 -7.58
N GLN A 256 -5.62 -26.81 -7.45
CA GLN A 256 -4.37 -27.23 -6.79
C GLN A 256 -3.14 -27.06 -7.71
N GLY A 257 -3.34 -26.68 -8.97
CA GLY A 257 -2.28 -26.25 -9.88
C GLY A 257 -2.68 -24.98 -10.61
N THR A 258 -2.47 -24.92 -11.92
CA THR A 258 -2.72 -23.72 -12.72
C THR A 258 -4.21 -23.42 -12.88
N MET A 259 -4.55 -22.16 -13.13
CA MET A 259 -5.91 -21.73 -13.46
C MET A 259 -5.89 -20.75 -14.63
N ASN A 260 -6.77 -20.99 -15.60
CA ASN A 260 -6.97 -20.13 -16.77
C ASN A 260 -8.45 -19.76 -16.87
N VAL A 261 -8.78 -18.51 -16.58
CA VAL A 261 -10.14 -17.97 -16.69
C VAL A 261 -10.15 -16.96 -17.81
N ASN A 262 -10.92 -17.24 -18.86
CA ASN A 262 -11.08 -16.36 -20.02
C ASN A 262 -12.56 -16.04 -20.24
N LEU A 263 -12.96 -14.82 -19.87
CA LEU A 263 -14.34 -14.33 -19.92
C LEU A 263 -14.49 -13.19 -20.94
N SER A 264 -15.65 -13.10 -21.60
CA SER A 264 -15.94 -12.00 -22.54
C SER A 264 -16.80 -10.89 -21.92
N GLY A 265 -17.35 -11.10 -20.73
CA GLY A 265 -18.10 -10.12 -19.96
C GLY A 265 -17.45 -9.78 -18.61
N ASP A 266 -18.19 -9.04 -17.80
CA ASP A 266 -17.77 -8.61 -16.47
C ASP A 266 -17.73 -9.78 -15.48
N TYR A 267 -16.89 -9.63 -14.45
CA TYR A 267 -16.84 -10.56 -13.33
C TYR A 267 -16.82 -9.81 -11.99
N THR A 268 -17.78 -10.15 -11.12
CA THR A 268 -17.74 -9.75 -9.70
C THR A 268 -17.40 -10.96 -8.86
N HIS A 269 -16.31 -10.85 -8.13
CA HIS A 269 -15.78 -11.90 -7.28
C HIS A 269 -15.98 -11.55 -5.81
N VAL A 270 -16.61 -12.43 -5.01
CA VAL A 270 -16.81 -12.17 -3.56
C VAL A 270 -16.39 -13.32 -2.64
N ASN A 271 -15.87 -14.42 -3.18
CA ASN A 271 -15.40 -15.57 -2.40
C ASN A 271 -13.94 -15.86 -2.76
N ASP A 272 -13.45 -17.10 -2.67
CA ASP A 272 -12.05 -17.38 -2.99
C ASP A 272 -11.89 -17.80 -4.46
N VAL A 273 -10.99 -17.14 -5.19
CA VAL A 273 -10.38 -17.63 -6.43
C VAL A 273 -8.91 -17.93 -6.13
N ILE A 274 -8.55 -19.21 -6.07
CA ILE A 274 -7.21 -19.63 -5.64
C ILE A 274 -6.64 -20.63 -6.64
N ALA A 275 -5.45 -20.32 -7.16
CA ALA A 275 -4.57 -21.26 -7.83
C ALA A 275 -3.34 -21.53 -6.95
N ASN A 276 -3.00 -22.80 -6.74
CA ASN A 276 -1.76 -23.18 -6.03
C ASN A 276 -0.53 -23.22 -6.95
N ASP A 277 -0.65 -22.61 -8.14
CA ASP A 277 0.40 -22.38 -9.13
C ASP A 277 0.04 -21.06 -9.85
N ASP A 278 0.31 -20.92 -11.14
CA ASP A 278 -0.06 -19.73 -11.92
C ASP A 278 -1.59 -19.55 -12.11
N LEU A 279 -2.04 -18.29 -12.05
CA LEU A 279 -3.40 -17.85 -12.39
C LEU A 279 -3.35 -16.84 -13.53
N ILE A 280 -3.99 -17.16 -14.65
CA ILE A 280 -4.31 -16.22 -15.72
C ILE A 280 -5.80 -15.91 -15.65
N PHE A 281 -6.13 -14.64 -15.37
CA PHE A 281 -7.50 -14.14 -15.31
C PHE A 281 -7.69 -13.06 -16.39
N ALA A 282 -8.14 -13.49 -17.56
CA ALA A 282 -8.39 -12.63 -18.71
C ALA A 282 -9.89 -12.36 -18.87
N LEU A 283 -10.27 -11.09 -18.92
CA LEU A 283 -11.64 -10.66 -19.16
C LEU A 283 -11.69 -9.48 -20.15
N SER A 284 -12.64 -9.51 -21.07
CA SER A 284 -12.88 -8.36 -21.97
C SER A 284 -13.65 -7.22 -21.31
N GLY A 285 -14.20 -7.44 -20.11
CA GLY A 285 -15.01 -6.48 -19.35
C GLY A 285 -14.33 -5.98 -18.07
N HIS A 286 -15.16 -5.65 -17.08
CA HIS A 286 -14.77 -5.14 -15.76
C HIS A 286 -14.55 -6.26 -14.73
N LEU A 287 -13.44 -6.18 -13.97
CA LEU A 287 -13.18 -7.06 -12.83
C LEU A 287 -13.47 -6.31 -11.53
N ASN A 288 -14.47 -6.75 -10.78
CA ASN A 288 -14.77 -6.25 -9.44
C ASN A 288 -14.35 -7.32 -8.42
N ASN A 289 -13.15 -7.18 -7.87
CA ASN A 289 -12.63 -8.05 -6.83
C ASN A 289 -13.08 -7.57 -5.44
N GLN A 290 -13.83 -8.40 -4.71
CA GLN A 290 -14.33 -8.10 -3.35
C GLN A 290 -13.77 -9.06 -2.28
N ALA A 291 -12.87 -9.96 -2.66
CA ALA A 291 -12.33 -10.99 -1.79
C ALA A 291 -10.89 -11.38 -2.21
N LEU A 292 -10.46 -12.61 -1.89
CA LEU A 292 -9.12 -13.10 -2.19
C LEU A 292 -9.07 -13.70 -3.60
N LEU A 293 -8.24 -13.10 -4.45
CA LEU A 293 -7.84 -13.64 -5.74
C LEU A 293 -6.33 -13.85 -5.71
N MET A 294 -5.92 -15.12 -5.61
CA MET A 294 -4.55 -15.50 -5.29
C MET A 294 -3.98 -16.56 -6.24
N ALA A 295 -2.71 -16.38 -6.58
CA ALA A 295 -1.84 -17.41 -7.15
C ALA A 295 -0.71 -17.74 -6.16
N SER A 296 -0.32 -19.00 -6.03
CA SER A 296 0.97 -19.31 -5.39
C SER A 296 2.14 -19.09 -6.34
N GLY A 297 1.90 -19.18 -7.66
CA GLY A 297 2.84 -18.78 -8.72
C GLY A 297 2.56 -17.35 -9.19
N ASP A 298 2.56 -17.12 -10.50
CA ASP A 298 2.28 -15.81 -11.08
C ASP A 298 0.78 -15.54 -11.15
N LEU A 299 0.37 -14.37 -10.67
CA LEU A 299 -0.95 -13.80 -10.88
C LEU A 299 -0.90 -12.86 -12.09
N ASN A 300 -1.58 -13.21 -13.18
CA ASN A 300 -1.69 -12.41 -14.39
C ASN A 300 -3.15 -12.01 -14.62
N ILE A 301 -3.47 -10.73 -14.52
CA ILE A 301 -4.82 -10.20 -14.77
C ILE A 301 -4.80 -9.32 -16.01
N ILE A 302 -5.75 -9.58 -16.92
CA ILE A 302 -5.98 -8.77 -18.12
C ILE A 302 -7.44 -8.35 -18.10
N ALA A 303 -7.73 -7.05 -18.06
CA ALA A 303 -9.10 -6.55 -17.98
C ALA A 303 -9.30 -5.20 -18.69
N ALA A 304 -10.56 -4.85 -18.99
CA ALA A 304 -10.88 -3.51 -19.48
C ALA A 304 -10.82 -2.47 -18.36
N SER A 305 -11.22 -2.86 -17.14
CA SER A 305 -11.06 -2.06 -15.93
C SER A 305 -11.02 -2.98 -14.72
N LEU A 306 -10.47 -2.49 -13.60
CA LEU A 306 -10.36 -3.26 -12.37
C LEU A 306 -10.74 -2.43 -11.15
N TYR A 307 -11.55 -3.01 -10.26
CA TYR A 307 -11.80 -2.50 -8.92
C TYR A 307 -11.41 -3.55 -7.89
N ASN A 308 -10.42 -3.26 -7.06
CA ASN A 308 -10.03 -4.07 -5.91
C ASN A 308 -10.59 -3.43 -4.63
N ALA A 309 -11.67 -4.00 -4.09
CA ALA A 309 -12.40 -3.41 -2.96
C ALA A 309 -11.59 -3.42 -1.65
N ALA A 310 -12.04 -2.63 -0.66
CA ALA A 310 -11.29 -2.36 0.58
C ALA A 310 -10.83 -3.60 1.40
N ASN A 311 -11.57 -4.71 1.33
CA ASN A 311 -11.23 -5.96 2.03
C ASN A 311 -10.75 -7.06 1.07
N ALA A 312 -10.52 -6.70 -0.18
CA ALA A 312 -10.11 -7.61 -1.23
C ALA A 312 -8.57 -7.63 -1.35
N GLU A 313 -8.05 -8.75 -1.84
CA GLU A 313 -6.63 -8.97 -2.02
C GLU A 313 -6.36 -9.57 -3.40
N LEU A 314 -5.37 -9.00 -4.09
CA LEU A 314 -4.73 -9.56 -5.27
C LEU A 314 -3.30 -9.95 -4.88
N SER A 315 -2.98 -11.24 -4.90
CA SER A 315 -1.64 -11.69 -4.51
C SER A 315 -1.10 -12.85 -5.34
N GLY A 316 0.21 -12.80 -5.58
CA GLY A 316 0.98 -13.77 -6.34
C GLY A 316 2.43 -13.80 -5.89
N THR A 317 3.21 -14.78 -6.35
CA THR A 317 4.68 -14.66 -6.33
C THR A 317 5.12 -13.47 -7.17
N ASN A 318 4.54 -13.31 -8.36
CA ASN A 318 4.54 -12.06 -9.11
C ASN A 318 3.08 -11.68 -9.39
N THR A 319 2.77 -10.38 -9.31
CA THR A 319 1.45 -9.83 -9.58
C THR A 319 1.54 -8.89 -10.77
N ASN A 320 1.05 -9.36 -11.93
CA ASN A 320 1.09 -8.64 -13.20
C ASN A 320 -0.34 -8.24 -13.61
N LEU A 321 -0.59 -6.94 -13.68
CA LEU A 321 -1.91 -6.36 -13.93
C LEU A 321 -1.85 -5.52 -15.21
N THR A 322 -2.52 -5.96 -16.27
CA THR A 322 -2.64 -5.22 -17.54
C THR A 322 -4.09 -4.78 -17.73
N ILE A 323 -4.36 -3.51 -17.46
CA ILE A 323 -5.71 -2.96 -17.39
C ILE A 323 -5.88 -1.88 -18.46
N SER A 324 -6.68 -2.12 -19.49
CA SER A 324 -6.77 -1.19 -20.63
C SER A 324 -7.60 0.08 -20.33
N GLY A 325 -7.77 0.47 -19.07
CA GLY A 325 -8.72 1.49 -18.65
C GLY A 325 -8.43 1.99 -17.24
N ASP A 326 -9.50 2.18 -16.46
CA ASP A 326 -9.38 2.61 -15.07
C ASP A 326 -9.12 1.42 -14.16
N PHE A 327 -8.14 1.59 -13.29
CA PHE A 327 -7.86 0.69 -12.19
C PHE A 327 -8.02 1.46 -10.87
N THR A 328 -8.96 1.02 -10.04
CA THR A 328 -9.11 1.49 -8.66
C THR A 328 -8.71 0.40 -7.66
N ASN A 329 -7.82 0.74 -6.75
CA ASN A 329 -7.40 -0.09 -5.62
C ASN A 329 -7.78 0.58 -4.30
N ASP A 330 -8.77 0.01 -3.62
CA ASP A 330 -9.07 0.29 -2.22
C ASP A 330 -8.49 -0.80 -1.29
N GLY A 331 -8.16 -1.98 -1.83
CA GLY A 331 -7.74 -3.17 -1.10
C GLY A 331 -6.23 -3.34 -0.97
N LEU A 332 -5.79 -4.60 -0.93
CA LEU A 332 -4.38 -4.99 -0.96
C LEU A 332 -4.00 -5.55 -2.34
N ILE A 333 -2.85 -5.12 -2.84
CA ILE A 333 -2.11 -5.77 -3.91
C ILE A 333 -0.74 -6.11 -3.33
N ASP A 334 -0.34 -7.38 -3.44
CA ASP A 334 0.95 -7.84 -2.93
C ASP A 334 1.62 -8.80 -3.90
N GLY A 335 2.95 -8.84 -3.86
CA GLY A 335 3.77 -9.64 -4.74
C GLY A 335 5.24 -9.65 -4.34
N GLY A 336 6.00 -10.59 -4.90
CA GLY A 336 7.45 -10.47 -5.06
C GLY A 336 7.73 -9.33 -6.03
N ASN A 337 7.42 -9.50 -7.31
CA ASN A 337 7.33 -8.36 -8.23
C ASN A 337 5.86 -7.94 -8.42
N THR A 338 5.58 -6.65 -8.38
CA THR A 338 4.25 -6.10 -8.68
C THR A 338 4.36 -5.17 -9.89
N SER A 339 3.83 -5.61 -11.03
CA SER A 339 3.81 -4.86 -12.28
C SER A 339 2.39 -4.45 -12.63
N ILE A 340 2.18 -3.16 -12.86
CA ILE A 340 0.88 -2.58 -13.21
C ILE A 340 1.05 -1.75 -14.48
N ASP A 341 0.26 -2.06 -15.50
CA ASP A 341 0.13 -1.29 -16.74
C ASP A 341 -1.35 -0.90 -16.89
N THR A 342 -1.63 0.39 -16.83
CA THR A 342 -3.01 0.90 -16.87
C THR A 342 -3.10 2.32 -17.42
N HIS A 343 -4.25 2.77 -17.91
CA HIS A 343 -4.40 4.20 -18.24
C HIS A 343 -4.41 5.08 -16.99
N ARG A 344 -5.34 4.81 -16.07
CA ARG A 344 -5.46 5.58 -14.82
C ARG A 344 -5.47 4.66 -13.61
N LEU A 345 -4.58 4.91 -12.66
CA LEU A 345 -4.52 4.19 -11.39
C LEU A 345 -4.99 5.09 -10.25
N PHE A 346 -6.05 4.68 -9.58
CA PHE A 346 -6.57 5.27 -8.36
C PHE A 346 -6.24 4.36 -7.18
N ASN A 347 -5.17 4.65 -6.45
CA ASN A 347 -4.89 4.04 -5.16
C ASN A 347 -5.47 4.96 -4.08
N GLU A 348 -6.63 4.59 -3.54
CA GLU A 348 -7.43 5.46 -2.67
C GLU A 348 -7.85 4.74 -1.39
N SER A 349 -8.32 5.49 -0.39
CA SER A 349 -8.90 4.93 0.85
C SER A 349 -7.90 4.04 1.62
N THR A 350 -8.14 2.73 1.68
CA THR A 350 -7.26 1.72 2.30
C THR A 350 -6.25 1.10 1.31
N GLY A 351 -6.19 1.62 0.09
CA GLY A 351 -5.39 1.11 -1.01
C GLY A 351 -3.92 0.93 -0.61
N ARG A 352 -3.45 -0.31 -0.73
CA ARG A 352 -2.06 -0.69 -0.50
C ARG A 352 -1.54 -1.46 -1.70
N ILE A 353 -0.38 -1.05 -2.20
CA ILE A 353 0.34 -1.72 -3.28
C ILE A 353 1.74 -2.04 -2.77
N TYR A 354 2.05 -3.32 -2.63
CA TYR A 354 3.32 -3.82 -2.08
C TYR A 354 4.07 -4.72 -3.07
N GLY A 355 5.40 -4.78 -2.90
CA GLY A 355 6.31 -5.54 -3.74
C GLY A 355 7.74 -5.56 -3.18
N ASP A 356 8.59 -6.49 -3.62
CA ASP A 356 10.06 -6.32 -3.61
C ASP A 356 10.45 -5.27 -4.62
N HIS A 357 10.08 -5.51 -5.88
CA HIS A 357 10.11 -4.54 -6.96
C HIS A 357 8.67 -4.15 -7.31
N ILE A 358 8.43 -2.87 -7.50
CA ILE A 358 7.17 -2.35 -8.02
C ILE A 358 7.48 -1.56 -9.28
N SER A 359 6.80 -1.89 -10.38
CA SER A 359 6.86 -1.14 -11.65
C SER A 359 5.44 -0.74 -12.06
N ILE A 360 5.15 0.55 -12.07
CA ILE A 360 3.83 1.08 -12.46
C ILE A 360 3.98 1.94 -13.72
N GLU A 361 3.31 1.53 -14.80
CA GLU A 361 3.08 2.33 -16.00
C GLU A 361 1.65 2.87 -15.99
N ALA A 362 1.50 4.20 -15.97
CA ALA A 362 0.19 4.84 -16.04
C ALA A 362 0.20 6.25 -16.67
N ASP A 363 -0.85 6.61 -17.41
CA ASP A 363 -1.01 8.00 -17.85
C ASP A 363 -1.22 8.93 -16.64
N GLU A 364 -2.05 8.51 -15.69
CA GLU A 364 -2.34 9.23 -14.45
C GLU A 364 -2.31 8.28 -13.25
N LEU A 365 -1.51 8.63 -12.23
CA LEU A 365 -1.42 7.92 -10.95
C LEU A 365 -1.90 8.83 -9.81
N TYR A 366 -2.96 8.41 -9.14
CA TYR A 366 -3.53 9.07 -7.97
C TYR A 366 -3.29 8.21 -6.73
N ASN A 367 -2.47 8.72 -5.80
CA ASN A 367 -2.27 8.11 -4.48
C ASN A 367 -2.80 9.07 -3.42
N ARG A 368 -4.06 8.88 -3.03
CA ARG A 368 -4.82 9.91 -2.30
C ARG A 368 -5.53 9.34 -1.08
N GLN A 369 -5.74 10.21 -0.09
CA GLN A 369 -6.65 9.91 0.99
C GLN A 369 -8.08 9.85 0.47
N ALA A 370 -8.82 8.83 0.88
CA ALA A 370 -10.27 8.82 0.75
C ALA A 370 -10.88 8.27 2.04
N SER A 371 -12.06 8.76 2.42
CA SER A 371 -12.74 8.33 3.64
C SER A 371 -11.89 8.41 4.93
N GLY A 372 -10.96 9.38 5.00
CA GLY A 372 -10.10 9.60 6.17
C GLY A 372 -8.90 8.64 6.28
N LYS A 373 -8.66 7.77 5.29
CA LYS A 373 -7.53 6.84 5.26
C LYS A 373 -6.65 7.12 4.05
N SER A 374 -5.34 7.08 4.27
CA SER A 374 -4.34 7.45 3.27
C SER A 374 -3.76 6.20 2.61
N ALA A 375 -3.61 6.29 1.31
CA ALA A 375 -3.16 5.18 0.48
C ALA A 375 -1.63 5.02 0.55
N VAL A 376 -1.15 3.80 0.31
CA VAL A 376 0.27 3.46 0.37
C VAL A 376 0.71 2.70 -0.87
N ILE A 377 1.81 3.12 -1.47
CA ILE A 377 2.59 2.35 -2.43
C ILE A 377 3.96 2.15 -1.81
N ALA A 378 4.38 0.89 -1.59
CA ALA A 378 5.65 0.63 -0.90
C ALA A 378 6.41 -0.59 -1.46
N ALA A 379 7.64 -0.36 -1.93
CA ALA A 379 8.54 -1.40 -2.37
C ALA A 379 9.62 -1.73 -1.33
N ARG A 380 10.03 -3.00 -1.24
CA ARG A 380 11.09 -3.46 -0.31
C ARG A 380 12.50 -3.32 -0.88
N GLN A 381 12.65 -3.17 -2.20
CA GLN A 381 13.96 -3.10 -2.87
C GLN A 381 14.01 -1.96 -3.89
N GLU A 382 13.02 -1.85 -4.78
CA GLU A 382 13.05 -0.89 -5.88
C GLU A 382 11.64 -0.45 -6.27
N LEU A 383 11.46 0.85 -6.52
CA LEU A 383 10.20 1.41 -7.00
C LEU A 383 10.40 2.22 -8.28
N ASP A 384 9.83 1.75 -9.37
CA ASP A 384 9.81 2.41 -10.67
C ASP A 384 8.40 2.89 -11.00
N LEU A 385 8.24 4.21 -11.16
CA LEU A 385 7.01 4.83 -11.63
C LEU A 385 7.25 5.47 -12.99
N GLY A 386 6.64 4.90 -14.03
CA GLY A 386 6.54 5.47 -15.37
C GLY A 386 5.18 6.12 -15.56
N VAL A 387 5.07 7.40 -15.21
CA VAL A 387 3.78 8.09 -15.11
C VAL A 387 3.74 9.41 -15.86
N GLY A 388 2.63 9.67 -16.57
CA GLY A 388 2.39 10.97 -17.20
C GLY A 388 2.14 12.06 -16.14
N THR A 389 1.16 11.83 -15.27
CA THR A 389 0.88 12.69 -14.10
C THR A 389 0.88 11.85 -12.83
N LEU A 390 1.56 12.33 -11.78
CA LEU A 390 1.51 11.78 -10.43
C LEU A 390 0.86 12.78 -9.47
N ASP A 391 -0.14 12.33 -8.72
CA ASP A 391 -0.72 13.11 -7.63
C ASP A 391 -0.75 12.32 -6.32
N ASN A 392 0.22 12.61 -5.46
CA ASN A 392 0.34 12.07 -4.11
C ASN A 392 -0.14 13.13 -3.10
N ARG A 393 -1.25 12.86 -2.39
CA ARG A 393 -1.86 13.86 -1.48
C ARG A 393 -2.34 13.30 -0.15
N ASP A 394 -2.51 14.21 0.81
CA ASP A 394 -3.29 14.00 2.03
C ASP A 394 -2.78 12.84 2.90
N HIS A 395 -1.51 12.93 3.34
CA HIS A 395 -0.78 11.94 4.12
C HIS A 395 -0.55 10.59 3.42
N SER A 396 -0.84 10.49 2.12
CA SER A 396 -0.52 9.28 1.35
C SER A 396 0.99 9.11 1.21
N LEU A 397 1.41 7.86 1.15
CA LEU A 397 2.82 7.47 1.18
C LEU A 397 3.20 6.74 -0.10
N ILE A 398 4.29 7.18 -0.71
CA ILE A 398 5.04 6.45 -1.73
C ILE A 398 6.42 6.17 -1.13
N LEU A 399 6.76 4.89 -0.95
CA LEU A 399 7.95 4.45 -0.22
C LEU A 399 8.76 3.43 -1.03
N SER A 400 10.08 3.54 -1.00
CA SER A 400 11.00 2.46 -1.34
C SER A 400 12.00 2.26 -0.21
N LEU A 401 12.19 1.03 0.24
CA LEU A 401 13.29 0.69 1.17
C LEU A 401 14.65 0.57 0.46
N GLY A 402 14.68 0.70 -0.86
CA GLY A 402 15.90 0.89 -1.64
C GLY A 402 15.74 2.07 -2.57
N ASP A 403 16.06 1.90 -3.85
CA ASP A 403 16.07 3.00 -4.81
C ASP A 403 14.65 3.29 -5.34
N MET A 404 14.43 4.54 -5.78
CA MET A 404 13.18 4.98 -6.38
C MET A 404 13.45 5.84 -7.61
N SER A 405 12.71 5.57 -8.69
CA SER A 405 12.76 6.34 -9.93
C SER A 405 11.35 6.73 -10.37
N ILE A 406 11.10 8.03 -10.54
CA ILE A 406 9.81 8.58 -11.02
C ILE A 406 10.05 9.31 -12.33
N ARG A 407 9.51 8.77 -13.42
CA ARG A 407 9.69 9.25 -14.80
C ARG A 407 8.39 9.11 -15.60
N GLY A 408 8.47 9.19 -16.92
CA GLY A 408 7.30 9.27 -17.81
C GLY A 408 6.77 7.96 -18.39
N ALA A 409 7.56 6.89 -18.37
CA ALA A 409 7.20 5.59 -18.96
C ALA A 409 8.00 4.44 -18.32
N ILE A 410 7.59 3.20 -18.54
CA ILE A 410 8.35 2.01 -18.15
C ILE A 410 8.98 1.35 -19.39
N SER A 411 10.20 0.82 -19.27
CA SER A 411 10.83 -0.02 -20.29
C SER A 411 11.58 -1.16 -19.60
N GLY A 412 11.14 -2.40 -19.83
CA GLY A 412 11.74 -3.58 -19.19
C GLY A 412 11.64 -3.57 -17.65
N GLY A 413 10.59 -2.95 -17.10
CA GLY A 413 10.37 -2.81 -15.66
C GLY A 413 11.08 -1.63 -15.01
N GLN A 414 11.75 -0.77 -15.79
CA GLN A 414 12.54 0.36 -15.28
C GLN A 414 11.94 1.69 -15.76
N ALA A 415 11.95 2.70 -14.90
CA ALA A 415 11.42 4.02 -15.24
C ALA A 415 12.32 4.75 -16.26
N THR A 416 11.69 5.32 -17.29
CA THR A 416 12.34 6.05 -18.40
C THR A 416 11.52 7.28 -18.80
N GLY A 417 12.08 8.15 -19.64
CA GLY A 417 11.39 9.36 -20.11
C GLY A 417 11.23 10.44 -19.03
N THR A 418 10.24 11.31 -19.22
CA THR A 418 9.96 12.48 -18.37
C THR A 418 8.47 12.54 -18.06
N ALA A 419 8.11 12.62 -16.78
CA ALA A 419 6.72 12.84 -16.37
C ALA A 419 6.28 14.27 -16.73
N SER A 420 5.02 14.48 -17.10
CA SER A 420 4.53 15.84 -17.37
C SER A 420 4.35 16.64 -16.08
N HIS A 421 3.84 16.03 -15.02
CA HIS A 421 3.57 16.73 -13.77
C HIS A 421 3.58 15.79 -12.57
N ILE A 422 4.27 16.19 -11.51
CA ILE A 422 4.27 15.51 -10.23
C ILE A 422 3.79 16.48 -9.17
N THR A 423 2.75 16.11 -8.42
CA THR A 423 2.31 16.80 -7.21
C THR A 423 2.54 15.90 -6.01
N ASN A 424 3.24 16.43 -5.00
CA ASN A 424 3.34 15.85 -3.67
C ASN A 424 2.85 16.88 -2.65
N ALA A 425 1.62 16.74 -2.17
CA ALA A 425 0.95 17.80 -1.44
C ALA A 425 0.45 17.29 -0.08
N SER A 426 1.08 17.77 1.01
CA SER A 426 0.80 17.29 2.36
C SER A 426 0.92 15.76 2.47
N ALA A 427 1.85 15.19 1.70
CA ALA A 427 2.06 13.76 1.51
C ALA A 427 3.56 13.45 1.48
N THR A 428 3.93 12.17 1.49
CA THR A 428 5.33 11.74 1.56
C THR A 428 5.71 10.88 0.35
N ILE A 429 6.81 11.26 -0.30
CA ILE A 429 7.59 10.42 -1.22
C ILE A 429 8.94 10.18 -0.54
N GLU A 430 9.30 8.92 -0.30
CA GLU A 430 10.50 8.57 0.45
C GLU A 430 11.23 7.36 -0.14
N ALA A 431 12.53 7.49 -0.38
CA ALA A 431 13.41 6.37 -0.70
C ALA A 431 14.46 6.22 0.40
N GLU A 432 14.63 5.06 1.01
CA GLU A 432 15.79 4.83 1.90
C GLU A 432 17.11 4.77 1.11
N GLY A 433 17.03 4.46 -0.20
CA GLY A 433 18.13 4.52 -1.16
C GLY A 433 18.24 5.86 -1.89
N GLY A 434 18.65 5.79 -3.16
CA GLY A 434 18.70 6.91 -4.08
C GLY A 434 17.33 7.26 -4.66
N LEU A 435 17.10 8.55 -4.93
CA LEU A 435 15.86 9.04 -5.53
C LEU A 435 16.14 9.79 -6.84
N GLU A 436 15.60 9.29 -7.95
CA GLU A 436 15.60 9.98 -9.24
C GLU A 436 14.20 10.46 -9.61
N ILE A 437 14.07 11.74 -9.96
CA ILE A 437 12.81 12.32 -10.47
C ILE A 437 13.08 13.05 -11.78
N HIS A 438 12.36 12.66 -12.84
CA HIS A 438 12.39 13.33 -14.13
C HIS A 438 10.99 13.83 -14.48
N ALA A 439 10.80 15.16 -14.54
CA ALA A 439 9.50 15.74 -14.85
C ALA A 439 9.58 17.13 -15.51
N ASP A 440 8.55 17.57 -16.22
CA ASP A 440 8.47 18.97 -16.65
C ASP A 440 8.18 19.88 -15.44
N ARG A 441 7.37 19.40 -14.49
CA ARG A 441 7.03 20.16 -13.28
C ARG A 441 6.85 19.28 -12.04
N LEU A 442 7.47 19.68 -10.94
CA LEU A 442 7.33 19.09 -9.61
C LEU A 442 6.78 20.12 -8.62
N ASP A 443 5.60 19.89 -8.07
CA ASP A 443 4.97 20.71 -7.04
C ASP A 443 4.99 19.97 -5.70
N ASN A 444 5.85 20.40 -4.77
CA ASN A 444 5.90 19.93 -3.39
C ASN A 444 5.24 20.97 -2.47
N LEU A 445 4.04 20.66 -1.98
CA LEU A 445 3.10 21.62 -1.42
C LEU A 445 2.66 21.28 0.00
N ASN A 446 2.33 22.31 0.78
CA ASN A 446 1.72 22.20 2.10
C ASN A 446 0.29 22.76 1.99
N LEU A 447 -0.69 21.89 1.72
CA LEU A 447 -2.07 22.30 1.42
C LEU A 447 -2.75 22.95 2.61
N ASP A 448 -2.32 22.57 3.81
CA ASP A 448 -2.96 22.91 5.08
C ASP A 448 -2.19 23.96 5.90
N PHE A 449 -1.30 24.72 5.25
CA PHE A 449 -0.50 25.74 5.92
C PHE A 449 -1.35 26.94 6.36
N GLN A 450 -1.34 27.26 7.66
CA GLN A 450 -2.07 28.40 8.22
C GLN A 450 -1.18 29.22 9.15
N ILE A 451 -1.32 30.55 9.02
CA ILE A 451 -0.64 31.54 9.84
C ILE A 451 -1.67 32.22 10.74
N GLY A 452 -1.41 32.23 12.04
CA GLY A 452 -2.13 33.03 13.03
C GLY A 452 -1.30 34.23 13.48
N GLU A 453 -1.90 35.10 14.27
CA GLU A 453 -1.20 36.19 14.95
C GLU A 453 -1.11 35.89 16.44
N GLN A 454 0.09 35.97 17.00
CA GLN A 454 0.31 35.93 18.44
C GLN A 454 0.60 37.34 18.94
N THR A 455 -0.25 37.82 19.86
CA THR A 455 -0.07 39.11 20.53
C THR A 455 0.45 38.91 21.95
N SER A 456 1.49 39.65 22.31
CA SER A 456 1.99 39.76 23.69
C SER A 456 2.04 41.24 24.10
N SER A 457 1.69 41.53 25.35
CA SER A 457 1.71 42.88 25.91
C SER A 457 2.53 42.93 27.19
N GLN A 458 3.35 43.97 27.31
CA GLN A 458 4.22 44.22 28.46
C GLN A 458 4.08 45.68 28.92
N GLN A 459 3.99 45.90 30.23
CA GLN A 459 4.13 47.25 30.79
C GLN A 459 5.61 47.61 30.90
N VAL A 460 5.96 48.80 30.41
CA VAL A 460 7.33 49.32 30.41
C VAL A 460 7.33 50.69 31.07
N THR A 461 8.21 50.87 32.05
CA THR A 461 8.57 52.19 32.59
C THR A 461 9.99 52.50 32.16
N ALA A 462 10.18 53.61 31.46
CA ALA A 462 11.49 54.04 30.96
C ALA A 462 11.72 55.53 31.21
N TYR A 463 12.98 55.98 31.18
CA TYR A 463 13.33 57.36 31.50
C TYR A 463 14.24 58.00 30.45
N SER A 464 14.10 59.31 30.22
CA SER A 464 15.06 60.12 29.43
C SER A 464 15.42 61.40 30.19
N ILE A 465 16.63 61.95 30.02
CA ILE A 465 17.08 63.18 30.71
C ILE A 465 17.20 64.35 29.72
N ASN A 466 16.77 65.55 30.14
CA ASN A 466 16.88 66.77 29.34
C ASN A 466 18.33 67.31 29.33
N GLY A 467 18.85 67.67 28.16
CA GLY A 467 20.14 68.39 28.00
C GLY A 467 21.27 67.67 27.25
N TYR A 468 21.09 66.40 26.87
CA TYR A 468 22.14 65.59 26.21
C TYR A 468 21.78 65.09 24.79
N GLY A 469 20.86 65.77 24.09
CA GLY A 469 20.52 65.46 22.68
C GLY A 469 19.78 64.12 22.45
N SER A 470 19.37 63.42 23.50
CA SER A 470 18.65 62.14 23.37
C SER A 470 17.15 62.37 23.14
N THR A 471 16.67 62.05 21.94
CA THR A 471 15.24 61.97 21.60
C THR A 471 14.59 60.63 21.99
N HIS A 472 15.31 59.76 22.71
CA HIS A 472 14.91 58.39 23.02
C HIS A 472 15.00 58.13 24.54
N TYR A 473 14.06 57.35 25.08
CA TYR A 473 14.09 56.85 26.46
C TYR A 473 15.09 55.69 26.60
N ASP A 474 15.50 55.43 27.84
CA ASP A 474 16.33 54.29 28.21
C ASP A 474 15.56 53.41 29.21
N GLU A 475 15.35 52.14 28.86
CA GLU A 475 14.64 51.16 29.69
C GLU A 475 15.46 50.65 30.87
N SER A 476 16.79 50.83 30.85
CA SER A 476 17.67 50.49 31.97
C SER A 476 17.78 51.60 33.01
N ALA A 477 17.26 52.79 32.69
CA ALA A 477 17.29 53.94 33.57
C ALA A 477 16.36 53.77 34.78
N THR A 478 16.69 54.45 35.87
CA THR A 478 15.90 54.40 37.12
C THR A 478 15.69 55.80 37.67
N ALA A 479 14.58 56.02 38.37
CA ALA A 479 14.34 57.26 39.12
C ALA A 479 14.60 57.04 40.62
N TYR A 480 15.25 58.01 41.26
CA TYR A 480 15.50 58.02 42.70
C TYR A 480 15.26 59.41 43.27
N ARG A 481 14.98 59.49 44.58
CA ARG A 481 14.78 60.76 45.29
C ARG A 481 16.12 61.25 45.82
N TYR A 482 16.51 62.48 45.48
CA TYR A 482 17.75 63.08 45.95
C TYR A 482 17.46 64.01 47.13
N GLN A 483 18.12 63.77 48.26
CA GLN A 483 17.99 64.54 49.52
C GLN A 483 16.53 64.70 50.01
N ASP A 484 15.66 63.74 49.69
CA ASP A 484 14.21 63.75 49.98
C ASP A 484 13.39 64.90 49.34
N GLU A 485 14.01 65.79 48.56
CA GLU A 485 13.36 66.98 48.03
C GLU A 485 12.82 66.80 46.60
N VAL A 486 13.63 66.30 45.67
CA VAL A 486 13.27 66.18 44.25
C VAL A 486 13.74 64.87 43.64
N SER A 487 13.07 64.44 42.57
CA SER A 487 13.43 63.22 41.84
C SER A 487 14.54 63.50 40.83
N PHE A 488 15.44 62.53 40.67
CA PHE A 488 16.42 62.48 39.59
C PHE A 488 16.22 61.17 38.82
N ALA A 489 16.32 61.22 37.49
CA ALA A 489 16.52 60.03 36.68
C ALA A 489 18.01 59.78 36.49
N ARG A 490 18.43 58.53 36.62
CA ARG A 490 19.78 58.04 36.31
C ARG A 490 19.72 57.23 35.03
N THR A 491 20.41 57.71 34.01
CA THR A 491 20.65 57.02 32.73
C THR A 491 22.14 56.67 32.62
N PRO A 492 22.55 55.82 31.67
CA PRO A 492 23.97 55.59 31.36
C PRO A 492 24.72 56.88 30.98
N SER A 493 24.02 57.89 30.47
CA SER A 493 24.56 59.20 30.06
C SER A 493 24.69 60.23 31.19
N GLY A 494 24.10 59.99 32.37
CA GLY A 494 24.20 60.91 33.51
C GLY A 494 23.01 60.86 34.45
N SER A 495 22.86 61.88 35.29
CA SER A 495 21.68 62.02 36.16
C SER A 495 21.18 63.46 36.14
N SER A 496 19.86 63.64 36.08
CA SER A 496 19.24 64.96 35.98
C SER A 496 17.94 65.02 36.77
N SER A 497 17.68 66.17 37.40
CA SER A 497 16.38 66.51 37.98
C SER A 497 15.38 67.02 36.94
N SER A 498 15.81 67.19 35.68
CA SER A 498 14.94 67.43 34.53
C SER A 498 14.95 66.20 33.62
N PHE A 499 13.86 65.43 33.65
CA PHE A 499 13.75 64.14 32.98
C PHE A 499 12.31 63.82 32.60
N PHE A 500 12.12 62.92 31.65
CA PHE A 500 10.83 62.32 31.32
C PHE A 500 10.77 60.90 31.88
N GLN A 501 9.64 60.55 32.48
CA GLN A 501 9.23 59.18 32.75
C GLN A 501 8.19 58.79 31.71
N TYR A 502 8.38 57.65 31.06
CA TYR A 502 7.43 57.06 30.12
C TYR A 502 6.86 55.80 30.75
N ASP A 503 5.54 55.75 30.92
CA ASP A 503 4.81 54.57 31.36
C ASP A 503 3.90 54.15 30.22
N PHE A 504 4.24 53.04 29.55
CA PHE A 504 3.53 52.61 28.35
C PHE A 504 3.39 51.10 28.27
N THR A 505 2.33 50.68 27.58
CA THR A 505 2.14 49.28 27.18
C THR A 505 2.78 49.07 25.82
N ARG A 506 3.77 48.18 25.78
CA ARG A 506 4.35 47.66 24.54
C ARG A 506 3.57 46.42 24.13
N THR A 507 2.92 46.49 22.97
CA THR A 507 2.22 45.36 22.36
C THR A 507 3.00 44.88 21.16
N THR A 508 3.42 43.61 21.19
CA THR A 508 4.09 42.93 20.08
C THR A 508 3.11 41.93 19.46
N SER A 509 2.74 42.13 18.20
CA SER A 509 2.03 41.15 17.38
C SER A 509 3.01 40.52 16.41
N GLN A 510 3.01 39.20 16.30
CA GLN A 510 3.84 38.53 15.30
C GLN A 510 3.10 37.33 14.69
N PRO A 511 3.34 37.05 13.41
CA PRO A 511 2.82 35.85 12.75
C PRO A 511 3.41 34.59 13.39
N VAL A 512 2.57 33.55 13.52
CA VAL A 512 2.96 32.23 14.00
C VAL A 512 2.32 31.16 13.13
N VAL A 513 3.01 30.06 12.88
CA VAL A 513 2.44 28.90 12.17
C VAL A 513 1.49 28.19 13.13
N ILE A 514 0.20 28.10 12.76
CA ILE A 514 -0.85 27.44 13.58
C ILE A 514 -1.25 26.08 13.03
N LYS A 515 -1.08 25.85 11.72
CA LYS A 515 -1.25 24.54 11.07
C LYS A 515 -0.19 24.40 9.99
N SER A 516 0.41 23.22 9.89
CA SER A 516 1.40 22.90 8.86
C SER A 516 1.40 21.40 8.66
N ASP A 517 1.24 20.97 7.42
CA ASP A 517 1.37 19.58 7.00
C ASP A 517 2.17 19.55 5.70
N PRO A 518 3.50 19.64 5.78
CA PRO A 518 4.34 19.84 4.60
C PRO A 518 4.32 18.60 3.70
N GLY A 519 4.34 18.83 2.38
CA GLY A 519 4.80 17.82 1.44
C GLY A 519 6.26 17.47 1.74
N LYS A 520 6.58 16.19 1.75
CA LYS A 520 7.93 15.67 2.02
C LYS A 520 8.41 14.82 0.86
N ILE A 521 9.58 15.16 0.34
CA ILE A 521 10.33 14.34 -0.61
C ILE A 521 11.67 14.03 0.05
N LEU A 522 11.90 12.77 0.36
CA LEU A 522 13.00 12.31 1.21
C LEU A 522 13.83 11.25 0.49
N SER A 523 15.15 11.30 0.66
CA SER A 523 16.03 10.18 0.31
C SER A 523 17.07 9.91 1.39
N GLY A 524 17.42 8.64 1.60
CA GLY A 524 18.51 8.24 2.49
C GLY A 524 19.89 8.40 1.86
N GLN A 525 19.97 8.42 0.52
CA GLN A 525 21.19 8.69 -0.24
C GLN A 525 21.06 9.98 -1.07
N SER A 526 21.64 10.02 -2.27
CA SER A 526 21.55 11.19 -3.16
C SER A 526 20.18 11.28 -3.83
N THR A 527 19.75 12.52 -4.10
CA THR A 527 18.57 12.82 -4.92
C THR A 527 19.00 13.52 -6.20
N LEU A 528 18.50 13.04 -7.34
CA LEU A 528 18.64 13.68 -8.65
C LEU A 528 17.28 14.18 -9.13
N LEU A 529 17.13 15.51 -9.24
CA LEU A 529 15.95 16.17 -9.80
C LEU A 529 16.24 16.68 -11.21
N THR A 530 15.93 15.88 -12.23
CA THR A 530 15.96 16.35 -13.62
C THR A 530 14.60 16.95 -13.97
N VAL A 531 14.32 18.16 -13.44
CA VAL A 531 13.00 18.80 -13.53
C VAL A 531 13.10 20.21 -14.09
N ASP A 532 12.23 20.60 -15.02
CA ASP A 532 12.29 21.97 -15.59
C ASP A 532 11.87 23.04 -14.55
N MET A 533 10.82 22.77 -13.78
CA MET A 533 10.35 23.64 -12.69
C MET A 533 9.99 22.85 -11.42
N VAL A 534 10.69 23.14 -10.32
CA VAL A 534 10.37 22.64 -8.98
C VAL A 534 9.75 23.76 -8.15
N ASN A 535 8.51 23.60 -7.70
CA ASN A 535 7.88 24.49 -6.74
C ASN A 535 7.84 23.81 -5.37
N ASN A 536 8.69 24.26 -4.45
CA ASN A 536 8.67 23.81 -3.06
C ASN A 536 8.07 24.91 -2.19
N SER A 537 6.84 24.73 -1.71
CA SER A 537 6.09 25.76 -0.98
C SER A 537 5.76 25.31 0.43
N ASN A 538 6.38 25.95 1.43
CA ASN A 538 6.26 25.60 2.85
C ASN A 538 6.44 24.08 3.12
N SER A 539 7.30 23.44 2.32
CA SER A 539 7.45 22.00 2.20
C SER A 539 8.93 21.60 2.21
N GLN A 540 9.21 20.29 2.21
CA GLN A 540 10.54 19.75 2.45
C GLN A 540 11.00 18.84 1.31
N ILE A 541 12.20 19.09 0.80
CA ILE A 541 12.97 18.17 -0.05
C ILE A 541 14.30 17.94 0.66
N ILE A 542 14.60 16.71 1.05
CA ILE A 542 15.78 16.37 1.86
C ILE A 542 16.47 15.15 1.24
N ALA A 543 17.76 15.28 1.00
CA ALA A 543 18.63 14.16 0.60
C ALA A 543 19.61 13.84 1.74
N GLY A 544 19.84 12.55 1.99
CA GLY A 544 20.88 12.08 2.91
C GLY A 544 22.29 12.25 2.34
N GLY A 545 22.40 12.29 1.02
CA GLY A 545 23.61 12.60 0.25
C GLY A 545 23.49 13.89 -0.56
N ASP A 546 23.95 13.88 -1.81
CA ASP A 546 23.90 15.05 -2.68
C ASP A 546 22.48 15.30 -3.19
N LEU A 547 22.02 16.55 -3.12
CA LEU A 547 20.82 17.02 -3.82
C LEU A 547 21.26 17.70 -5.13
N SER A 548 21.18 16.97 -6.23
CA SER A 548 21.47 17.47 -7.58
C SER A 548 20.18 17.85 -8.29
N HIS A 549 20.19 18.95 -9.04
CA HIS A 549 19.03 19.36 -9.83
C HIS A 549 19.40 19.98 -11.18
N SER A 550 18.49 19.89 -12.14
CA SER A 550 18.43 20.77 -13.32
C SER A 550 17.24 21.71 -13.19
N GLY A 551 17.12 22.69 -14.10
CA GLY A 551 15.97 23.60 -14.14
C GLY A 551 15.87 24.61 -12.99
N VAL A 552 14.69 25.19 -12.83
CA VAL A 552 14.41 26.28 -11.88
C VAL A 552 13.79 25.73 -10.60
N ILE A 553 14.36 26.05 -9.44
CA ILE A 553 13.77 25.77 -8.13
C ILE A 553 13.15 27.05 -7.54
N ASN A 554 11.83 27.06 -7.41
CA ASN A 554 11.07 28.05 -6.66
C ASN A 554 10.85 27.53 -5.23
N ASN A 555 11.81 27.81 -4.35
CA ASN A 555 11.71 27.50 -2.94
C ASN A 555 11.07 28.66 -2.17
N SER A 556 9.80 28.53 -1.83
CA SER A 556 9.01 29.59 -1.20
C SER A 556 8.63 29.25 0.24
N SER A 557 8.94 30.17 1.14
CA SER A 557 8.53 30.13 2.55
C SER A 557 7.59 31.30 2.82
N SER A 558 6.49 31.07 3.53
CA SER A 558 5.63 32.16 3.99
C SER A 558 6.38 33.12 4.90
N THR A 559 6.17 34.41 4.66
CA THR A 559 6.66 35.49 5.51
C THR A 559 5.51 36.18 6.22
N GLY A 560 5.81 36.89 7.30
CA GLY A 560 4.86 37.80 7.90
C GLY A 560 5.56 38.91 8.69
N THR A 561 4.81 39.86 9.22
CA THR A 561 5.39 41.06 9.80
C THR A 561 5.22 41.09 11.31
N ARG A 562 6.32 41.14 12.06
CA ARG A 562 6.28 41.50 13.48
C ARG A 562 5.98 42.99 13.61
N LYS A 563 4.94 43.33 14.35
CA LYS A 563 4.52 44.71 14.67
C LYS A 563 4.71 44.98 16.15
N VAL A 564 5.43 46.04 16.47
CA VAL A 564 5.54 46.58 17.83
C VAL A 564 4.81 47.92 17.88
N SER A 565 3.90 48.08 18.84
CA SER A 565 3.25 49.35 19.15
C SER A 565 3.40 49.70 20.62
N GLU A 566 3.51 51.00 20.91
CA GLU A 566 3.71 51.52 22.26
C GLU A 566 2.69 52.63 22.50
N SER A 567 1.89 52.50 23.56
CA SER A 567 0.88 53.47 23.93
C SER A 567 0.83 53.64 25.44
N GLY A 568 0.80 54.88 25.91
CA GLY A 568 0.78 55.18 27.34
C GLY A 568 0.84 56.67 27.63
N THR A 569 1.58 57.02 28.66
CA THR A 569 1.75 58.41 29.11
C THR A 569 3.22 58.74 29.29
N TYR A 570 3.56 60.01 29.12
CA TYR A 570 4.82 60.54 29.62
C TYR A 570 4.55 61.57 30.72
N THR A 571 5.47 61.66 31.68
CA THR A 571 5.50 62.70 32.70
C THR A 571 6.86 63.37 32.66
N GLU A 572 6.90 64.65 32.29
CA GLU A 572 8.09 65.48 32.44
C GLU A 572 8.20 65.93 33.89
N PHE A 573 9.38 65.80 34.47
CA PHE A 573 9.74 66.23 35.80
C PHE A 573 10.80 67.33 35.70
N TRP A 574 10.64 68.42 36.45
CA TRP A 574 11.69 69.43 36.61
C TRP A 574 11.69 70.03 38.01
N ARG A 575 12.87 70.51 38.43
CA ARG A 575 13.06 71.19 39.71
C ARG A 575 12.53 72.62 39.63
N GLN A 576 11.70 73.02 40.60
CA GLN A 576 11.42 74.43 40.87
C GLN A 576 12.14 74.84 42.15
N SER A 577 13.17 75.69 42.01
CA SER A 577 13.95 76.19 43.14
C SER A 577 13.16 77.25 43.92
N ALA A 578 13.09 77.12 45.25
CA ALA A 578 12.42 78.06 46.15
C ALA A 578 13.29 78.36 47.38
N ARG A 579 13.00 79.47 48.10
CA ARG A 579 13.67 79.74 49.38
C ARG A 579 13.12 78.78 50.45
N GLY A 580 13.90 77.79 50.84
CA GLY A 580 13.52 76.72 51.77
C GLY A 580 13.75 75.36 51.12
N HIS A 581 12.68 74.56 51.01
CA HIS A 581 12.71 73.28 50.31
C HIS A 581 12.35 73.44 48.83
N ASP A 582 13.06 72.71 47.98
CA ASP A 582 12.73 72.65 46.57
C ASP A 582 11.51 71.77 46.30
N ARG A 583 10.82 72.06 45.20
CA ARG A 583 9.60 71.34 44.83
C ARG A 583 9.77 70.67 43.48
N GLN A 584 9.37 69.41 43.43
CA GLN A 584 9.18 68.71 42.17
C GLN A 584 7.98 69.32 41.45
N LYS A 585 8.20 69.77 40.22
CA LYS A 585 7.11 70.02 39.27
C LYS A 585 7.05 68.91 38.26
N SER A 586 5.85 68.67 37.78
CA SER A 586 5.61 67.72 36.70
C SER A 586 4.51 68.20 35.76
N ARG A 587 4.56 67.69 34.54
CA ARG A 587 3.50 67.83 33.55
C ARG A 587 3.38 66.52 32.79
N GLY A 588 2.16 66.02 32.68
CA GLY A 588 1.86 64.80 31.93
C GLY A 588 1.32 65.09 30.53
N GLY A 589 1.46 64.11 29.65
CA GLY A 589 0.81 64.05 28.34
C GLY A 589 0.68 62.61 27.85
N SER A 590 -0.04 62.41 26.73
CA SER A 590 -0.12 61.10 26.08
C SER A 590 1.19 60.77 25.38
N TYR A 591 1.61 59.51 25.49
CA TYR A 591 2.75 58.97 24.78
C TYR A 591 2.26 57.97 23.72
N SER A 592 2.70 58.18 22.48
CA SER A 592 2.66 57.20 21.41
C SER A 592 4.09 57.03 20.93
N GLY A 593 4.62 55.82 21.04
CA GLY A 593 5.95 55.53 20.52
C GLY A 593 6.00 55.56 19.00
N PRO A 594 7.18 55.42 18.39
CA PRO A 594 7.30 55.36 16.94
C PRO A 594 6.40 54.25 16.39
N THR A 595 5.39 54.63 15.62
CA THR A 595 4.52 53.69 14.93
C THR A 595 5.36 52.98 13.86
N ASN A 596 5.35 51.64 13.85
CA ASN A 596 5.87 50.78 12.78
C ASN A 596 7.35 50.34 12.86
N LEU A 597 7.79 49.74 13.97
CA LEU A 597 8.86 48.73 13.87
C LEU A 597 8.24 47.47 13.24
N GLN A 598 8.19 47.47 11.91
CA GLN A 598 7.81 46.32 11.10
C GLN A 598 9.07 45.57 10.72
N ARG A 599 9.17 44.31 11.15
CA ARG A 599 10.25 43.41 10.73
C ARG A 599 9.62 42.22 10.03
N GLU A 600 10.05 41.94 8.82
CA GLU A 600 9.69 40.71 8.13
C GLU A 600 10.31 39.50 8.85
N LEU A 601 9.49 38.48 9.07
CA LEU A 601 9.87 37.20 9.64
C LEU A 601 9.65 36.13 8.57
N LYS A 602 10.70 35.37 8.26
CA LYS A 602 10.52 34.07 7.59
C LYS A 602 9.97 33.10 8.62
N LEU A 603 8.82 32.50 8.33
CA LEU A 603 8.09 31.65 9.28
C LEU A 603 8.60 30.20 9.32
N LEU A 604 9.40 29.82 8.33
CA LEU A 604 10.14 28.56 8.27
C LEU A 604 11.59 28.87 7.89
N ALA A 605 12.55 28.29 8.61
CA ALA A 605 13.96 28.38 8.26
C ALA A 605 14.22 27.51 7.02
N VAL A 606 14.62 28.14 5.93
CA VAL A 606 15.07 27.44 4.72
C VAL A 606 16.46 26.89 5.01
N LYS A 607 16.60 25.57 5.15
CA LYS A 607 17.90 24.88 5.28
C LYS A 607 18.24 24.31 3.89
N GLU A 608 19.03 25.05 3.13
CA GLU A 608 19.65 24.53 1.89
C GLU A 608 20.99 23.92 2.25
N ASN A 609 21.05 22.58 2.30
CA ASN A 609 22.31 21.86 2.45
C ASN A 609 22.97 21.78 1.07
N TYR A 610 23.78 22.78 0.71
CA TYR A 610 24.69 22.64 -0.43
C TYR A 610 25.93 21.86 0.00
N HIS A 611 26.12 20.65 -0.53
CA HIS A 611 27.42 19.98 -0.54
C HIS A 611 28.01 20.14 -1.94
N PHE A 612 28.98 21.05 -2.08
CA PHE A 612 29.80 21.11 -3.29
C PHE A 612 30.89 20.04 -3.18
N GLY A 613 30.69 18.92 -3.86
CA GLY A 613 31.66 17.84 -3.92
C GLY A 613 33.04 18.31 -4.39
N ARG A 614 34.06 18.05 -3.57
CA ARG A 614 35.41 17.74 -4.06
C ARG A 614 35.89 16.49 -3.35
N GLY A 615 36.36 15.55 -4.16
CA GLY A 615 36.63 14.17 -3.78
C GLY A 615 37.66 13.98 -2.68
N ASP A 616 37.47 12.82 -2.05
CA ASP A 616 38.38 11.97 -1.31
C ASP A 616 39.12 12.56 -0.09
N GLU A 617 38.82 11.93 1.06
CA GLU A 617 39.48 11.98 2.37
C GLU A 617 39.25 13.24 3.24
N ASP A 618 38.06 13.37 3.84
CA ASP A 618 37.86 14.17 5.07
C ASP A 618 37.34 13.28 6.22
N PRO A 619 38.13 13.04 7.29
CA PRO A 619 37.76 12.16 8.40
C PRO A 619 36.67 12.73 9.34
N PHE A 620 36.02 13.85 8.98
CA PHE A 620 34.93 14.47 9.75
C PHE A 620 33.62 14.67 8.97
N ALA A 621 33.42 13.97 7.85
CA ALA A 621 32.13 13.90 7.17
C ALA A 621 31.07 13.32 8.12
N GLY A 622 30.19 14.17 8.67
CA GLY A 622 29.10 13.76 9.56
C GLY A 622 28.81 14.64 10.78
N ILE A 623 29.46 15.80 10.96
CA ILE A 623 29.15 16.71 12.08
C ILE A 623 28.25 17.86 11.58
N ASP A 624 26.96 17.80 11.93
CA ASP A 624 26.02 18.92 11.81
C ASP A 624 26.50 20.09 12.69
N TYR A 625 26.92 21.20 12.08
CA TYR A 625 27.19 22.43 12.82
C TYR A 625 25.94 23.32 12.82
N THR A 626 25.53 23.78 14.01
CA THR A 626 24.50 24.81 14.12
C THR A 626 25.18 26.17 14.20
N VAL A 627 24.98 27.03 13.20
CA VAL A 627 25.35 28.46 13.29
C VAL A 627 24.20 29.17 14.01
N VAL A 628 24.38 29.48 15.29
CA VAL A 628 23.27 29.96 16.14
C VAL A 628 23.24 31.48 16.24
N GLU A 629 24.36 32.19 16.10
CA GLU A 629 24.37 33.65 16.20
C GLU A 629 25.42 34.29 15.29
N VAL A 630 25.00 35.35 14.60
CA VAL A 630 25.88 36.32 13.92
C VAL A 630 25.81 37.62 14.71
N HIS A 631 26.89 37.97 15.42
CA HIS A 631 27.02 39.27 16.05
C HIS A 631 27.70 40.24 15.07
N THR A 632 27.07 41.41 14.85
CA THR A 632 27.66 42.55 14.14
C THR A 632 28.01 43.63 15.16
N GLU A 633 29.30 43.81 15.44
CA GLU A 633 29.77 44.96 16.22
C GLU A 633 30.21 46.09 15.27
N GLN A 634 29.66 47.29 15.48
CA GLN A 634 30.15 48.52 14.88
C GLN A 634 31.04 49.26 15.88
N ARG A 635 32.31 49.50 15.53
CA ARG A 635 33.18 50.42 16.26
C ARG A 635 33.71 51.50 15.33
N ARG A 636 33.74 52.74 15.84
CA ARG A 636 34.35 53.88 15.18
C ARG A 636 35.80 53.99 15.65
N ASP A 637 36.76 53.95 14.73
CA ASP A 637 38.17 54.13 15.09
C ASP A 637 38.54 55.63 15.24
N ARG A 638 39.76 55.91 15.71
CA ARG A 638 40.27 57.28 15.94
C ARG A 638 40.45 58.08 14.64
N ASP A 639 40.42 57.44 13.47
CA ASP A 639 40.64 58.04 12.16
C ASP A 639 39.33 58.24 11.36
N GLY A 640 38.18 57.84 11.93
CA GLY A 640 36.84 58.09 11.39
C GLY A 640 36.25 56.98 10.53
N TYR A 641 36.83 55.77 10.55
CA TYR A 641 36.34 54.60 9.83
C TYR A 641 35.39 53.73 10.69
N TYR A 642 34.45 53.05 10.02
CA TYR A 642 33.62 52.01 10.65
C TYR A 642 34.26 50.64 10.43
N GLU A 643 34.59 49.93 11.51
CA GLU A 643 34.93 48.51 11.46
C GLU A 643 33.66 47.69 11.75
N VAL A 644 33.33 46.77 10.83
CA VAL A 644 32.26 45.77 11.01
C VAL A 644 32.95 44.43 11.24
N SER A 645 32.77 43.86 12.43
CA SER A 645 33.21 42.51 12.75
C SER A 645 32.02 41.56 12.70
N ILE A 646 32.13 40.50 11.89
CA ILE A 646 31.16 39.41 11.84
C ILE A 646 31.74 38.26 12.66
N ILE A 647 31.07 37.91 13.76
CA ILE A 647 31.44 36.77 14.60
C ILE A 647 30.38 35.69 14.41
N GLY A 648 30.77 34.58 13.80
CA GLY A 648 29.93 33.38 13.67
C GLY A 648 30.29 32.38 14.78
N TYR A 649 29.28 31.95 15.54
CA TYR A 649 29.42 30.86 16.51
C TYR A 649 28.90 29.56 15.91
N ALA A 650 29.76 28.54 15.80
CA ALA A 650 29.36 27.19 15.47
C ALA A 650 29.33 26.35 16.75
N TYR A 651 28.19 25.69 17.00
CA TYR A 651 28.04 24.74 18.09
C TYR A 651 28.02 23.33 17.51
N ALA A 652 28.88 22.46 18.03
CA ALA A 652 28.77 21.02 17.81
C ALA A 652 27.69 20.47 18.76
N PRO A 653 26.78 19.59 18.30
CA PRO A 653 25.88 18.88 19.20
C PRO A 653 26.72 17.95 20.07
N GLY A 654 26.67 18.16 21.39
CA GLY A 654 27.25 17.24 22.36
C GLY A 654 26.47 15.94 22.40
N ASP A 655 27.18 14.81 22.43
CA ASP A 655 26.62 13.47 22.62
C ASP A 655 25.52 13.44 23.69
N MET A 656 24.41 12.77 23.37
CA MET A 656 23.30 12.48 24.29
C MET A 656 23.72 11.49 25.39
N ASN A 657 24.71 11.85 26.20
CA ASN A 657 25.08 11.20 27.45
C ASN A 657 25.80 12.19 28.38
N GLY A 658 25.05 13.11 28.98
CA GLY A 658 25.30 13.57 30.35
C GLY A 658 26.60 14.32 30.70
N SER A 659 27.35 14.90 29.76
CA SER A 659 28.42 15.86 30.09
C SER A 659 28.53 16.99 29.06
N ALA A 660 28.16 18.21 29.46
CA ALA A 660 28.37 19.40 28.64
C ALA A 660 29.86 19.77 28.60
N GLN A 661 30.53 19.46 27.50
CA GLN A 661 31.76 20.16 27.09
C GLN A 661 31.45 20.94 25.81
N THR A 662 31.25 22.24 25.95
CA THR A 662 31.18 23.19 24.82
C THR A 662 32.58 23.36 24.24
N SER A 663 32.81 22.82 23.05
CA SER A 663 33.98 23.17 22.24
C SER A 663 33.61 24.35 21.35
N THR A 664 34.13 25.53 21.65
CA THR A 664 33.95 26.73 20.82
C THR A 664 34.94 26.67 19.65
N VAL A 665 34.45 26.55 18.41
CA VAL A 665 35.27 26.72 17.21
C VAL A 665 35.07 28.15 16.69
N SER A 666 36.11 28.97 16.76
CA SER A 666 36.10 30.32 16.16
C SER A 666 36.26 30.20 14.64
N LEU A 667 35.22 30.53 13.89
CA LEU A 667 35.31 30.76 12.44
C LEU A 667 35.94 32.13 12.17
N GLN A 668 36.69 32.24 11.05
CA GLN A 668 37.50 33.42 10.69
C GLN A 668 36.78 34.76 10.89
N THR A 669 37.46 35.71 11.53
CA THR A 669 37.09 37.13 11.53
C THR A 669 37.46 37.78 10.19
N SER A 670 36.45 38.17 9.40
CA SER A 670 36.65 39.03 8.23
C SER A 670 36.41 40.48 8.65
N VAL A 671 37.46 41.32 8.60
CA VAL A 671 37.36 42.76 8.87
C VAL A 671 37.20 43.50 7.54
N TYR A 672 36.05 44.13 7.34
CA TYR A 672 35.83 45.04 6.21
C TYR A 672 36.14 46.48 6.63
N ARG A 673 37.04 47.14 5.89
CA ARG A 673 37.31 48.59 6.02
C ARG A 673 36.70 49.33 4.84
N ALA A 674 35.66 50.12 5.07
CA ALA A 674 35.06 50.98 4.06
C ALA A 674 35.40 52.46 4.32
N ASN A 675 35.90 53.16 3.30
CA ASN A 675 36.15 54.60 3.34
C ASN A 675 34.93 55.33 2.76
N THR A 676 34.08 55.91 3.62
CA THR A 676 32.91 56.68 3.14
C THR A 676 33.08 58.16 3.47
N ARG A 677 33.76 58.91 2.60
CA ARG A 677 33.54 60.36 2.46
C ARG A 677 32.53 60.63 1.35
N THR A 678 31.31 60.12 1.49
CA THR A 678 30.13 60.56 0.72
C THR A 678 28.84 60.19 1.46
N THR A 679 27.93 61.16 1.56
CA THR A 679 26.63 61.10 2.26
C THR A 679 25.55 60.39 1.42
N GLN A 680 25.68 59.08 1.22
CA GLN A 680 24.56 58.21 0.86
C GLN A 680 24.65 56.91 1.67
N GLY A 681 23.52 56.49 2.24
CA GLY A 681 23.41 55.37 3.17
C GLY A 681 23.92 54.06 2.58
N PHE A 682 24.69 53.33 3.38
CA PHE A 682 25.14 51.98 3.09
C PHE A 682 24.01 51.03 3.53
N ASP A 683 23.39 50.30 2.59
CA ASP A 683 22.39 49.28 2.91
C ASP A 683 23.10 47.94 3.14
N ILE A 684 23.01 47.40 4.36
CA ILE A 684 23.76 46.22 4.80
C ILE A 684 23.15 44.93 4.22
N ASN A 685 22.00 45.04 3.54
CA ASN A 685 21.29 43.91 2.92
C ASN A 685 21.88 43.46 1.56
N GLU A 686 22.82 44.20 0.97
CA GLU A 686 23.49 43.83 -0.29
C GLU A 686 24.75 42.97 -0.14
N LEU A 687 25.13 42.57 1.07
CA LEU A 687 26.15 41.54 1.27
C LEU A 687 25.56 40.16 0.95
N SER A 688 25.50 39.80 -0.34
CA SER A 688 25.27 38.42 -0.72
C SER A 688 26.43 37.57 -0.19
N ILE A 689 26.11 36.47 0.47
CA ILE A 689 27.08 35.45 0.90
C ILE A 689 27.44 34.61 -0.34
N ASP A 690 27.93 35.23 -1.42
CA ASP A 690 28.35 34.49 -2.63
C ASP A 690 29.88 34.33 -2.72
N LYS A 691 30.66 34.90 -1.79
CA LYS A 691 32.14 34.90 -1.89
C LYS A 691 32.89 34.75 -0.56
N VAL A 692 32.49 33.81 0.29
CA VAL A 692 33.42 33.25 1.30
C VAL A 692 33.70 31.80 0.92
N THR A 693 34.51 31.65 -0.13
CA THR A 693 35.14 30.38 -0.50
C THR A 693 36.65 30.57 -0.37
N GLN A 694 37.32 29.54 0.16
CA GLN A 694 38.78 29.33 0.23
C GLN A 694 39.55 29.88 1.46
N ASN A 695 39.77 29.00 2.44
CA ASN A 695 41.08 28.37 2.68
C ASN A 695 41.00 27.55 3.98
N VAL A 696 40.59 26.27 3.88
CA VAL A 696 40.91 25.28 4.92
C VAL A 696 42.03 24.43 4.33
N SER A 697 43.27 24.79 4.66
CA SER A 697 44.43 23.94 4.35
C SER A 697 44.50 22.83 5.40
N SER A 698 44.40 21.59 4.96
CA SER A 698 44.64 20.39 5.76
C SER A 698 46.11 20.34 6.23
N THR A 699 46.38 20.75 7.47
CA THR A 699 47.62 20.38 8.17
C THR A 699 47.39 20.32 9.68
N ASN A 700 47.71 19.17 10.27
CA ASN A 700 47.94 19.04 11.72
C ASN A 700 48.90 20.14 12.18
N SER A 701 48.57 20.79 13.31
CA SER A 701 49.22 21.95 13.96
C SER A 701 48.74 23.34 13.50
N ALA A 702 48.14 24.07 14.45
CA ALA A 702 47.70 25.45 14.28
C ALA A 702 48.92 26.40 14.27
N GLU A 703 49.23 27.01 13.12
CA GLU A 703 50.04 28.23 13.03
C GLU A 703 49.11 29.46 12.84
N LEU A 704 49.09 30.35 13.83
CA LEU A 704 48.50 31.68 13.72
C LEU A 704 49.40 32.57 12.84
N SER A 705 48.95 32.92 11.65
CA SER A 705 49.55 34.00 10.85
C SER A 705 48.53 35.08 10.49
N HIS A 706 48.79 36.32 10.94
CA HIS A 706 48.05 37.51 10.54
C HIS A 706 48.30 37.80 9.05
N ARG A 707 47.24 37.85 8.21
CA ARG A 707 47.32 38.40 6.85
C ARG A 707 46.64 39.76 6.77
N THR A 708 47.43 40.81 6.58
CA THR A 708 46.96 42.11 6.09
C THR A 708 46.94 42.08 4.57
N VAL A 709 45.77 42.22 3.94
CA VAL A 709 45.67 42.38 2.47
C VAL A 709 45.71 43.87 2.14
N LYS A 710 46.77 44.31 1.45
CA LYS A 710 46.80 45.60 0.72
C LYS A 710 46.70 45.33 -0.78
N PRO A 711 46.03 46.18 -1.57
CA PRO A 711 45.95 46.00 -3.02
C PRO A 711 47.20 46.56 -3.71
N ASN A 712 47.86 45.79 -4.59
CA ASN A 712 48.02 46.11 -6.03
C ASN A 712 49.00 45.20 -6.82
N ASN A 713 48.65 45.00 -8.10
CA ASN A 713 49.44 44.91 -9.34
C ASN A 713 50.76 44.08 -9.45
N ASN A 714 50.73 43.14 -10.41
CA ASN A 714 51.82 42.47 -11.15
C ASN A 714 52.84 41.54 -10.44
N SER A 715 52.97 40.35 -11.03
CA SER A 715 54.10 39.38 -11.05
C SER A 715 54.57 38.68 -9.76
N GLY A 716 54.45 37.34 -9.75
CA GLY A 716 55.55 36.41 -9.45
C GLY A 716 55.90 36.04 -7.99
N ALA A 717 55.57 34.78 -7.64
CA ALA A 717 56.26 33.82 -6.75
C ALA A 717 56.48 34.09 -5.23
N PHE A 718 56.19 33.04 -4.44
CA PHE A 718 56.32 32.91 -2.97
C PHE A 718 57.71 32.43 -2.50
N LYS A 719 58.04 32.72 -1.21
CA LYS A 719 58.74 31.81 -0.26
C LYS A 719 58.55 32.26 1.22
N PRO A 720 58.33 31.34 2.19
CA PRO A 720 58.17 31.65 3.62
C PRO A 720 59.45 31.40 4.46
N SER A 721 59.52 31.96 5.68
CA SER A 721 60.52 31.60 6.71
C SER A 721 59.89 31.45 8.10
N ASN A 722 60.13 30.29 8.73
CA ASN A 722 59.63 29.84 10.03
C ASN A 722 60.29 30.54 11.23
N ASN A 723 59.55 30.72 12.33
CA ASN A 723 60.05 30.60 13.70
C ASN A 723 58.88 30.50 14.70
N GLY A 724 58.60 29.28 15.18
CA GLY A 724 57.63 28.99 16.24
C GLY A 724 58.19 28.01 17.28
N VAL A 725 57.82 28.19 18.55
CA VAL A 725 58.08 27.28 19.69
C VAL A 725 56.81 26.45 19.96
N THR A 726 56.94 25.14 20.22
CA THR A 726 55.84 24.16 20.31
C THR A 726 55.57 23.68 21.74
N PHE A 727 54.31 23.39 22.09
CA PHE A 727 53.93 22.52 23.23
C PHE A 727 53.02 21.38 22.74
N LYS A 728 53.22 20.16 23.27
CA LYS A 728 52.45 18.94 22.94
C LYS A 728 51.53 18.53 24.10
N LEU A 729 50.36 17.99 23.75
CA LEU A 729 49.51 17.19 24.65
C LEU A 729 49.40 15.77 24.06
N ASP A 730 49.63 14.78 24.91
CA ASP A 730 49.61 13.36 24.56
C ASP A 730 48.36 12.71 25.18
N ASN A 731 47.74 11.82 24.42
CA ASN A 731 46.42 11.27 24.66
C ASN A 731 46.59 9.80 25.05
N ASN A 732 46.30 9.40 26.30
CA ASN A 732 45.82 8.05 26.67
C ASN A 732 45.65 7.87 28.20
N ASN A 733 44.51 7.26 28.56
CA ASN A 733 44.13 6.62 29.84
C ASN A 733 43.57 7.47 31.01
N GLY A 734 42.23 7.57 31.07
CA GLY A 734 41.36 7.18 32.20
C GLY A 734 41.41 7.94 33.55
N VAL A 735 40.22 8.09 34.15
CA VAL A 735 39.95 8.36 35.59
C VAL A 735 40.11 9.82 36.06
N PHE A 736 38.99 10.47 36.40
CA PHE A 736 38.97 11.71 37.18
C PHE A 736 39.18 11.40 38.67
N LYS A 737 40.32 11.85 39.23
CA LYS A 737 40.46 12.12 40.67
C LYS A 737 40.54 13.64 40.87
N PRO A 738 39.81 14.23 41.84
CA PRO A 738 39.90 15.66 42.11
C PRO A 738 41.07 15.94 43.07
N SER A 739 41.80 17.03 42.83
CA SER A 739 42.70 17.62 43.82
C SER A 739 42.36 19.10 44.05
N ASN A 740 41.68 19.33 45.17
CA ASN A 740 41.78 20.46 46.09
C ASN A 740 41.77 21.90 45.53
N ASN A 741 40.62 22.57 45.61
CA ASN A 741 40.27 23.48 46.71
C ASN A 741 38.86 24.04 46.46
N GLY A 742 37.99 23.89 47.46
CA GLY A 742 36.55 23.89 47.27
C GLY A 742 35.86 25.25 47.28
N VAL A 743 34.67 25.26 46.68
CA VAL A 743 33.45 25.84 47.23
C VAL A 743 32.30 24.91 46.84
N ALA A 744 31.54 24.45 47.83
CA ALA A 744 30.32 23.67 47.62
C ALA A 744 29.18 24.60 47.19
N PHE A 745 28.52 24.31 46.07
CA PHE A 745 27.23 24.91 45.73
C PHE A 745 26.14 23.86 45.88
N LYS A 746 25.22 24.11 46.81
CA LYS A 746 23.94 23.43 46.94
C LYS A 746 23.02 24.03 45.86
N LEU A 747 22.65 23.25 44.83
CA LEU A 747 21.59 23.65 43.91
C LEU A 747 20.27 23.12 44.45
N GLU A 748 19.49 24.01 45.05
CA GLU A 748 18.09 23.77 45.41
C GLU A 748 17.26 24.02 44.15
N ILE A 749 16.65 22.97 43.58
CA ILE A 749 15.74 23.11 42.44
C ILE A 749 14.37 23.51 43.00
N ILE A 750 14.01 24.79 42.85
CA ILE A 750 12.63 25.24 42.99
C ILE A 750 11.97 25.07 41.61
N VAL A 751 11.07 24.10 41.53
CA VAL A 751 10.22 23.87 40.36
C VAL A 751 9.01 24.81 40.48
N GLU A 752 8.83 25.72 39.53
CA GLU A 752 7.53 26.36 39.29
C GLU A 752 6.89 25.84 37.98
N PRO A 753 5.57 25.68 37.95
CA PRO A 753 4.89 24.81 37.01
C PRO A 753 4.52 25.56 35.72
N LEU A 754 4.87 24.99 34.55
CA LEU A 754 4.20 25.32 33.29
C LEU A 754 3.31 24.16 32.89
N ASN A 755 2.02 24.49 32.79
CA ASN A 755 0.88 23.61 32.62
C ASN A 755 1.02 22.62 31.45
N LEU A 756 0.95 21.33 31.80
CA LEU A 756 0.71 20.21 30.89
C LEU A 756 -0.80 19.95 30.77
N VAL A 757 -1.36 20.21 29.59
CA VAL A 757 -2.52 19.53 28.99
C VAL A 757 -2.28 19.62 27.47
N THR A 758 -1.72 18.63 26.77
CA THR A 758 -2.44 17.42 26.28
C THR A 758 -1.49 16.26 25.90
N THR A 759 -1.70 15.11 26.57
CA THR A 759 -1.77 13.71 26.08
C THR A 759 -0.66 13.02 25.25
N VAL A 760 0.22 12.29 25.95
CA VAL A 760 0.40 10.80 26.00
C VAL A 760 0.71 9.96 24.73
N GLU A 761 0.66 10.43 23.49
CA GLU A 761 0.97 9.54 22.33
C GLU A 761 2.45 9.45 21.91
N SER A 762 3.31 10.37 22.36
CA SER A 762 4.71 10.45 21.88
C SER A 762 5.73 9.61 22.66
N LEU A 763 5.36 8.98 23.79
CA LEU A 763 6.30 8.14 24.56
C LEU A 763 6.18 6.63 24.24
N ALA A 764 5.13 6.19 23.56
CA ALA A 764 4.96 4.80 23.14
C ALA A 764 5.72 4.47 21.85
N HIS A 765 5.93 5.45 20.97
CA HIS A 765 6.58 5.26 19.68
C HIS A 765 8.10 5.06 19.78
N TYR A 766 8.75 5.63 20.81
CA TYR A 766 10.21 5.55 20.97
C TYR A 766 10.70 4.25 21.64
N LEU A 767 9.83 3.53 22.37
CA LEU A 767 10.18 2.26 23.01
C LEU A 767 9.88 1.03 22.14
N GLN A 768 9.21 1.20 20.99
CA GLN A 768 8.85 0.09 20.08
C GLN A 768 9.83 -0.11 18.92
N GLN A 769 10.70 0.86 18.61
CA GLN A 769 11.64 0.77 17.49
C GLN A 769 12.99 0.09 17.81
N SER A 770 13.26 -0.27 19.07
CA SER A 770 14.57 -0.86 19.45
C SER A 770 14.61 -2.39 19.56
N VAL A 771 13.57 -3.13 19.11
CA VAL A 771 13.51 -4.60 19.32
C VAL A 771 13.31 -5.46 18.06
N LEU A 772 13.10 -4.90 16.87
CA LEU A 772 13.11 -5.71 15.62
C LEU A 772 14.44 -5.58 14.87
N LEU A 773 15.39 -6.46 15.20
CA LEU A 773 16.41 -7.08 14.31
C LEU A 773 17.63 -7.55 15.12
N ARG A 774 17.56 -8.74 15.74
CA ARG A 774 18.74 -9.61 15.87
C ARG A 774 18.33 -11.06 15.62
N HIS A 775 19.04 -11.67 14.68
CA HIS A 775 18.90 -13.04 14.20
C HIS A 775 18.74 -14.09 15.32
N ARG A 776 17.83 -15.05 15.08
CA ARG A 776 17.80 -16.34 15.79
C ARG A 776 18.86 -17.27 15.20
N ASN A 777 19.84 -17.66 16.03
CA ASN A 777 20.35 -19.02 16.10
C ASN A 777 20.40 -19.44 17.58
N VAL A 778 20.04 -20.71 17.82
CA VAL A 778 19.55 -21.30 19.07
C VAL A 778 20.62 -21.46 20.16
N ILE A 779 20.35 -21.04 21.42
CA ILE A 779 20.81 -21.71 22.66
C ILE A 779 19.74 -21.59 23.78
N ARG A 780 19.42 -22.73 24.41
CA ARG A 780 18.57 -22.91 25.62
C ARG A 780 19.09 -22.13 26.83
N ALA A 781 18.21 -21.46 27.58
CA ALA A 781 18.32 -21.38 29.04
C ALA A 781 16.98 -21.05 29.72
N THR A 782 16.77 -21.75 30.84
CA THR A 782 15.61 -21.96 31.70
C THR A 782 15.11 -20.70 32.42
N LEU A 783 13.79 -20.57 32.59
CA LEU A 783 13.15 -19.65 33.55
C LEU A 783 12.62 -20.42 34.77
N PRO A 784 12.87 -19.93 35.98
CA PRO A 784 11.91 -19.90 37.07
C PRO A 784 11.57 -18.42 37.36
N SER A 785 10.44 -17.98 37.91
CA SER A 785 9.28 -18.62 38.52
C SER A 785 8.24 -17.49 38.67
N SER A 786 6.99 -17.76 38.29
CA SER A 786 5.77 -16.98 38.59
C SER A 786 5.56 -16.74 40.11
N PRO A 787 4.48 -16.08 40.63
CA PRO A 787 3.26 -15.56 39.98
C PRO A 787 2.68 -14.23 40.56
N ARG A 788 1.64 -13.67 39.92
CA ARG A 788 0.29 -13.48 40.53
C ARG A 788 -0.75 -12.88 39.55
N ARG A 789 -1.72 -13.74 39.17
CA ARG A 789 -3.19 -13.58 38.98
C ARG A 789 -3.69 -12.39 38.13
N MET A 790 -4.64 -12.48 37.20
CA MET A 790 -5.78 -13.37 36.93
C MET A 790 -5.96 -13.48 35.41
N GLY A 791 -6.39 -14.59 34.82
CA GLY A 791 -7.80 -14.88 34.60
C GLY A 791 -7.98 -15.30 33.14
N VAL A 792 -8.31 -16.57 32.93
CA VAL A 792 -8.35 -17.27 31.64
C VAL A 792 -9.73 -17.12 31.00
N ILE A 793 -9.78 -16.72 29.73
CA ILE A 793 -10.86 -17.06 28.80
C ILE A 793 -10.23 -17.91 27.69
N VAL A 794 -10.74 -19.13 27.53
CA VAL A 794 -10.37 -20.10 26.50
C VAL A 794 -11.23 -19.84 25.27
N LEU A 795 -10.63 -19.68 24.10
CA LEU A 795 -11.28 -19.98 22.82
C LEU A 795 -10.38 -20.93 22.03
N SER A 796 -10.87 -22.15 21.85
CA SER A 796 -10.29 -23.25 21.11
C SER A 796 -10.61 -23.14 19.62
N MET A 797 -9.61 -23.29 18.75
CA MET A 797 -9.81 -23.74 17.37
C MET A 797 -9.05 -25.05 17.14
N ILE A 798 -9.82 -26.07 16.78
CA ILE A 798 -9.39 -27.41 16.43
C ILE A 798 -9.12 -27.41 14.92
N HIS A 799 -7.89 -27.75 14.54
CA HIS A 799 -7.54 -28.22 13.20
C HIS A 799 -7.58 -29.75 13.19
N PRO A 800 -8.01 -30.38 12.07
CA PRO A 800 -7.40 -31.65 11.72
C PRO A 800 -7.09 -31.78 10.23
N ARG A 801 -5.86 -32.21 9.92
CA ARG A 801 -5.56 -33.03 8.75
C ARG A 801 -4.84 -34.31 9.17
N LEU A 802 -5.39 -35.41 8.67
CA LEU A 802 -4.79 -36.69 8.26
C LEU A 802 -4.27 -37.67 9.32
N ARG A 803 -4.90 -38.85 9.34
CA ARG A 803 -4.19 -40.14 9.27
C ARG A 803 -5.06 -41.23 8.64
N SER A 804 -4.40 -41.98 7.76
CA SER A 804 -4.81 -43.20 7.11
C SER A 804 -5.04 -44.36 8.08
N LEU A 805 -5.99 -45.25 7.75
CA LEU A 805 -5.97 -46.67 8.13
C LEU A 805 -6.91 -47.48 7.21
N LYS A 806 -6.39 -48.62 6.74
CA LYS A 806 -7.03 -49.75 6.03
C LYS A 806 -8.41 -50.09 6.65
N TRP A 807 -9.45 -50.41 5.91
CA TRP A 807 -9.64 -51.51 4.93
C TRP A 807 -10.64 -51.11 3.85
#